data_AF-A0A935V305-F1
#
_entry.id   AF-A0A935V305-F1
#
_cell.length_a   1.000
_cell.length_b   1.000
_cell.length_c   1.000
_cell.angle_alpha   90.00
_cell.angle_beta   90.00
_cell.angle_gamma   90.00
#
_symmetry.space_group_name_H-M   'P 1'
#
loop_
_entity.id
_entity.type
_entity.pdbx_description
1 polymer ?
#
loop_
_entity_poly.entity_id
_entity_poly.type
_entity_poly.pdbx_seq_one_letter_code
_entity_poly.pdbx_strand_id
1 'polypeptide(L)'
;MSPQQLAQQLDGFPEVHWAAVPFSLIGRDADDKATAEQTALAAASRAYLGDGDKPGFLGTPAWQVLSREIVIDGATLFTPNPGVLYPAIYDLLDRVAAAAKAVRPFAALASEGFRCDLTSEAEWLTTDRAHLRLPKGQRGETLWAKAAEQFPGLFKKGEHLSAIALLKRMWPRTFTNELRRTLEIDVQRYVVSTHTLALATSLERWIDLDAGRADLLPEAKTPTALPRRLMKQLSRKSAETRRIARVLPAWLDDAADEDKAGRRLAGTDFLGDKPEAYYAFILMDGDKMGAWTSGTEDAYNLPYRATWHPQIRSAAAQRFPDLKPYLDALRPVSPARHMAISAALNDFALHLARHVVEDLCKGKLIYAGGGDVLAMVSVDDLLRCLLLLRLAYSGVWPEQGEALTDLLGLRNERNVARLRRGHALLPSPRRGGGEEGEDRLLRLMSEKATSSAGAVVAHHQAPLARVLRELRATEKRAKAAGRDAFSINLLKRSGGAVHLTLPWLNPSSNSGNDWHKALQGDLADAPAALLMRLRDCFAGNTSRGAAYLTQGWLEDLPTTAHIGRDALSDLLAANLSYQLGRQGGADSAVLGQQLATLAYHFGRAIRPTPSATCWPSPNFLPAKAAPAPRRTRMTTLFLEPLDVLFLRGNQHFGAAGAHGAALTPPWPSLAAGAIRSRLMAQGETVATLANFRLAHFGLGQYTTDGLIELLLPLPADVMVSRETLADARYAIPTAPPPGVASSHALARLPVFRLDKPAKPIGGLWLNADGIDAWLAGVPIAARHLLRSNQLWQLDSRLGIALDAQKRSAADGKIYTAEAVAFSKNVGFVAGYNGAPALPEDCLVRLGGDGRGAPWRARRLSLFPNPTGGALPVAAASACCSPRPACSPADGGPTAFRQPSLPPASTAPTPSPAGTWRRTEKAVHPKPRSASPPPAACIGTTSLPTWKRSRRCCIMD
;
A
#
# COMPACT_ATOMS: atom_id res chain seq x y z
N MET A 1 -25.60 -12.04 18.96
CA MET A 1 -24.21 -11.59 19.18
C MET A 1 -24.20 -10.73 20.42
N SER A 2 -23.20 -10.78 21.30
CA SER A 2 -23.11 -9.80 22.39
C SER A 2 -22.76 -8.42 21.80
N PRO A 3 -23.67 -7.42 21.84
CA PRO A 3 -23.39 -6.09 21.28
C PRO A 3 -22.18 -5.42 21.93
N GLN A 4 -21.89 -5.79 23.19
CA GLN A 4 -20.76 -5.28 23.95
C GLN A 4 -19.40 -5.69 23.36
N GLN A 5 -19.24 -6.95 22.95
CA GLN A 5 -17.98 -7.43 22.35
C GLN A 5 -17.73 -6.73 21.00
N LEU A 6 -18.79 -6.55 20.21
CA LEU A 6 -18.73 -5.82 18.94
C LEU A 6 -18.32 -4.36 19.16
N ALA A 7 -18.97 -3.66 20.09
CA ALA A 7 -18.67 -2.27 20.42
C ALA A 7 -17.22 -2.11 20.93
N GLN A 8 -16.76 -3.01 21.80
CA GLN A 8 -15.38 -3.01 22.29
C GLN A 8 -14.34 -3.22 21.19
N GLN A 9 -14.59 -4.14 20.25
CA GLN A 9 -13.65 -4.39 19.14
C GLN A 9 -13.67 -3.31 18.06
N LEU A 10 -14.74 -2.49 17.99
CA LEU A 10 -14.85 -1.37 17.05
C LEU A 10 -14.60 -0.02 17.71
N ASP A 11 -14.23 -0.01 19.00
CA ASP A 11 -13.93 1.23 19.71
C ASP A 11 -12.76 1.96 19.04
N GLY A 12 -12.96 3.26 18.76
CA GLY A 12 -12.01 4.07 18.00
C GLY A 12 -11.90 3.76 16.50
N PHE A 13 -12.71 2.86 15.92
CA PHE A 13 -12.71 2.60 14.47
C PHE A 13 -13.86 3.34 13.75
N PRO A 14 -13.60 4.09 12.66
CA PRO A 14 -12.28 4.42 12.13
C PRO A 14 -11.54 5.46 12.99
N GLU A 15 -10.22 5.33 13.08
CA GLU A 15 -9.40 6.34 13.72
C GLU A 15 -9.29 7.56 12.79
N VAL A 16 -9.67 8.74 13.30
CA VAL A 16 -9.70 9.99 12.53
C VAL A 16 -8.78 11.01 13.17
N HIS A 17 -7.80 11.49 12.41
CA HIS A 17 -6.95 12.60 12.81
C HIS A 17 -7.27 13.84 11.97
N TRP A 18 -7.31 15.00 12.60
CA TRP A 18 -7.50 16.29 11.93
C TRP A 18 -6.58 17.36 12.54
N ALA A 19 -6.27 18.37 11.75
CA ALA A 19 -5.56 19.57 12.16
C ALA A 19 -6.18 20.79 11.49
N ALA A 20 -6.09 21.94 12.14
CA ALA A 20 -6.61 23.21 11.63
C ALA A 20 -5.62 24.33 11.94
N VAL A 21 -5.27 25.11 10.91
CA VAL A 21 -4.42 26.30 10.99
C VAL A 21 -5.21 27.46 10.37
N PRO A 22 -5.54 28.51 11.13
CA PRO A 22 -6.44 29.55 10.64
C PRO A 22 -5.69 30.62 9.83
N PHE A 23 -6.37 31.18 8.83
CA PHE A 23 -5.85 32.32 8.05
C PHE A 23 -5.73 33.61 8.88
N SER A 24 -6.32 33.67 10.06
CA SER A 24 -6.18 34.81 10.98
C SER A 24 -4.76 34.97 11.54
N LEU A 25 -3.88 33.96 11.39
CA LEU A 25 -2.45 34.09 11.70
C LEU A 25 -1.72 35.04 10.75
N ILE A 26 -2.29 35.30 9.56
CA ILE A 26 -1.73 36.22 8.58
C ILE A 26 -1.97 37.66 9.06
N GLY A 27 -0.90 38.41 9.25
CA GLY A 27 -0.97 39.83 9.59
C GLY A 27 -1.48 40.65 8.41
N ARG A 28 -2.51 41.46 8.63
CA ARG A 28 -3.14 42.30 7.61
C ARG A 28 -3.16 43.76 8.04
N ASP A 29 -3.04 44.68 7.08
CA ASP A 29 -3.24 46.11 7.32
C ASP A 29 -4.73 46.50 7.24
N ALA A 30 -5.01 47.80 7.36
CA ALA A 30 -6.38 48.32 7.32
C ALA A 30 -7.10 48.09 5.98
N ASP A 31 -6.36 47.87 4.89
CA ASP A 31 -6.87 47.62 3.55
C ASP A 31 -6.94 46.11 3.21
N ASP A 32 -6.83 45.24 4.22
CA ASP A 32 -6.77 43.77 4.11
C ASP A 32 -5.54 43.25 3.33
N LYS A 33 -4.51 44.09 3.12
CA LYS A 33 -3.26 43.68 2.46
C LYS A 33 -2.38 42.91 3.44
N ALA A 34 -1.62 41.95 2.93
CA ALA A 34 -0.69 41.19 3.77
C ALA A 34 0.51 42.07 4.17
N THR A 35 0.71 42.23 5.49
CA THR A 35 1.87 42.94 6.06
C THR A 35 3.19 42.22 5.75
N ALA A 36 4.32 42.91 5.73
CA ALA A 36 5.61 42.30 5.37
C ALA A 36 6.19 41.42 6.50
N GLU A 37 5.92 41.80 7.76
CA GLU A 37 6.54 41.26 8.97
C GLU A 37 5.98 39.89 9.36
N GLN A 38 4.67 39.66 9.15
CA GLN A 38 3.98 38.40 9.42
C GLN A 38 4.29 37.78 10.81
N THR A 39 4.34 38.60 11.86
CA THR A 39 4.85 38.22 13.19
C THR A 39 4.15 37.02 13.82
N ALA A 40 2.81 36.98 13.78
CA ALA A 40 2.03 35.89 14.37
C ALA A 40 2.24 34.56 13.62
N LEU A 41 2.20 34.59 12.29
CA LEU A 41 2.48 33.43 11.43
C LEU A 41 3.91 32.92 11.62
N ALA A 42 4.89 33.81 11.70
CA ALA A 42 6.29 33.46 11.94
C ALA A 42 6.45 32.79 13.32
N ALA A 43 5.86 33.36 14.37
CA ALA A 43 5.89 32.79 15.72
C ALA A 43 5.25 31.40 15.78
N ALA A 44 4.08 31.22 15.17
CA ALA A 44 3.41 29.92 15.09
C ALA A 44 4.25 28.89 14.31
N SER A 45 4.90 29.31 13.23
CA SER A 45 5.73 28.46 12.38
C SER A 45 7.02 28.01 13.07
N ARG A 46 7.69 28.88 13.84
CA ARG A 46 8.92 28.53 14.59
C ARG A 46 8.74 27.39 15.60
N ALA A 47 7.50 27.15 16.05
CA ALA A 47 7.21 26.01 16.90
C ALA A 47 7.45 24.66 16.19
N TYR A 48 7.33 24.62 14.85
CA TYR A 48 7.37 23.41 14.01
C TYR A 48 8.50 23.38 12.97
N LEU A 49 9.07 24.53 12.64
CA LEU A 49 10.18 24.69 11.70
C LEU A 49 11.50 24.94 12.46
N GLY A 50 12.63 24.85 11.75
CA GLY A 50 13.96 25.10 12.36
C GLY A 50 14.14 26.54 12.85
N ASP A 51 15.27 26.80 13.53
CA ASP A 51 15.51 27.99 14.36
C ASP A 51 15.78 29.30 13.59
N GLY A 52 15.33 29.42 12.34
CA GLY A 52 15.51 30.63 11.53
C GLY A 52 14.56 31.77 11.91
N ASP A 53 15.05 33.02 11.82
CA ASP A 53 14.26 34.23 12.07
C ASP A 53 13.05 34.36 11.12
N LYS A 54 13.19 33.87 9.89
CA LYS A 54 12.13 33.84 8.86
C LYS A 54 11.84 32.40 8.44
N PRO A 55 10.90 31.71 9.10
CA PRO A 55 10.67 30.28 8.88
C PRO A 55 9.98 30.01 7.53
N GLY A 56 10.40 28.94 6.86
CA GLY A 56 9.75 28.42 5.65
C GLY A 56 9.64 29.45 4.52
N PHE A 57 8.43 29.62 3.99
CA PHE A 57 8.16 30.54 2.86
C PHE A 57 8.53 32.01 3.15
N LEU A 58 8.45 32.45 4.41
CA LEU A 58 8.76 33.84 4.81
C LEU A 58 10.23 34.20 4.60
N GLY A 59 11.12 33.20 4.53
CA GLY A 59 12.55 33.40 4.25
C GLY A 59 12.91 33.40 2.76
N THR A 60 11.95 33.14 1.87
CA THR A 60 12.25 32.90 0.44
C THR A 60 12.42 34.19 -0.37
N PRO A 61 13.21 34.17 -1.47
CA PRO A 61 13.28 35.30 -2.40
C PRO A 61 11.91 35.68 -2.98
N ALA A 62 11.02 34.70 -3.16
CA ALA A 62 9.65 34.95 -3.63
C ALA A 62 8.88 35.87 -2.67
N TRP A 63 8.95 35.65 -1.36
CA TRP A 63 8.30 36.54 -0.38
C TRP A 63 8.95 37.93 -0.34
N GLN A 64 10.27 38.04 -0.52
CA GLN A 64 10.95 39.35 -0.59
C GLN A 64 10.45 40.21 -1.76
N VAL A 65 10.05 39.58 -2.86
CA VAL A 65 9.44 40.28 -4.00
C VAL A 65 7.95 40.57 -3.75
N LEU A 66 7.20 39.59 -3.24
CA LEU A 66 5.74 39.64 -3.11
C LEU A 66 5.22 40.26 -1.80
N SER A 67 6.11 40.71 -0.91
CA SER A 67 5.75 41.41 0.35
C SER A 67 5.51 42.91 0.15
N ARG A 68 5.69 43.43 -1.06
CA ARG A 68 5.51 44.83 -1.43
C ARG A 68 4.66 44.97 -2.68
N GLU A 69 4.05 46.12 -2.85
CA GLU A 69 3.36 46.47 -4.09
C GLU A 69 4.36 46.59 -5.24
N ILE A 70 3.95 46.13 -6.42
CA ILE A 70 4.73 46.25 -7.65
C ILE A 70 3.98 47.19 -8.58
N VAL A 71 4.55 48.38 -8.79
CA VAL A 71 4.00 49.44 -9.64
C VAL A 71 4.83 49.55 -10.91
N ILE A 72 4.16 49.63 -12.06
CA ILE A 72 4.77 49.74 -13.39
C ILE A 72 4.03 50.82 -14.16
N ASP A 73 4.75 51.81 -14.70
CA ASP A 73 4.16 52.94 -15.45
C ASP A 73 2.96 53.60 -14.73
N GLY A 74 3.03 53.73 -13.40
CA GLY A 74 1.95 54.29 -12.57
C GLY A 74 0.75 53.37 -12.32
N ALA A 75 0.76 52.13 -12.85
CA ALA A 75 -0.26 51.12 -12.60
C ALA A 75 0.23 50.04 -11.63
N THR A 76 -0.62 49.63 -10.68
CA THR A 76 -0.31 48.55 -9.74
C THR A 76 -0.50 47.19 -10.41
N LEU A 77 0.60 46.48 -10.66
CA LEU A 77 0.58 45.12 -11.21
C LEU A 77 0.18 44.10 -10.15
N PHE A 78 0.69 44.28 -8.92
CA PHE A 78 0.54 43.32 -7.84
C PHE A 78 0.43 44.02 -6.48
N THR A 79 -0.53 43.55 -5.69
CA THR A 79 -0.74 43.95 -4.29
C THR A 79 -0.62 42.71 -3.39
N PRO A 80 0.20 42.76 -2.32
CA PRO A 80 0.31 41.66 -1.35
C PRO A 80 -1.05 41.34 -0.73
N ASN A 81 -1.49 40.09 -0.87
CA ASN A 81 -2.75 39.62 -0.29
C ASN A 81 -2.53 38.33 0.53
N PRO A 82 -3.44 37.98 1.46
CA PRO A 82 -3.28 36.80 2.31
C PRO A 82 -3.10 35.48 1.54
N GLY A 83 -3.64 35.37 0.31
CA GLY A 83 -3.51 34.18 -0.52
C GLY A 83 -2.06 33.86 -0.93
N VAL A 84 -1.18 34.86 -0.98
CA VAL A 84 0.25 34.71 -1.29
C VAL A 84 0.97 33.90 -0.20
N LEU A 85 0.49 33.97 1.04
CA LEU A 85 1.04 33.29 2.21
C LEU A 85 0.48 31.87 2.40
N TYR A 86 -0.32 31.39 1.45
CA TYR A 86 -0.83 30.02 1.45
C TYR A 86 0.26 28.94 1.63
N PRO A 87 1.47 29.03 1.02
CA PRO A 87 2.52 28.03 1.25
C PRO A 87 2.93 27.93 2.73
N ALA A 88 3.00 29.06 3.44
CA ALA A 88 3.37 29.09 4.86
C ALA A 88 2.29 28.45 5.73
N ILE A 89 1.01 28.76 5.46
CA ILE A 89 -0.14 28.16 6.17
C ILE A 89 -0.23 26.66 5.89
N TYR A 90 -0.04 26.24 4.64
CA TYR A 90 -0.12 24.84 4.24
C TYR A 90 1.01 24.00 4.83
N ASP A 91 2.26 24.50 4.83
CA ASP A 91 3.40 23.81 5.45
C ASP A 91 3.20 23.68 6.98
N LEU A 92 2.71 24.73 7.64
CA LEU A 92 2.36 24.65 9.06
C LEU A 92 1.25 23.62 9.32
N LEU A 93 0.20 23.60 8.49
CA LEU A 93 -0.89 22.63 8.60
C LEU A 93 -0.40 21.19 8.47
N ASP A 94 0.45 20.90 7.47
CA ASP A 94 1.01 19.56 7.24
C ASP A 94 1.83 19.08 8.44
N ARG A 95 2.62 19.98 9.05
CA ARG A 95 3.42 19.69 10.25
C ARG A 95 2.57 19.44 11.49
N VAL A 96 1.53 20.25 11.71
CA VAL A 96 0.58 20.04 12.82
C VAL A 96 -0.15 18.70 12.65
N ALA A 97 -0.59 18.39 11.42
CA ALA A 97 -1.25 17.13 11.10
C ALA A 97 -0.32 15.93 11.31
N ALA A 98 0.95 16.04 10.89
CA ALA A 98 1.96 15.01 11.11
C ALA A 98 2.24 14.78 12.61
N ALA A 99 2.35 15.87 13.40
CA ALA A 99 2.54 15.79 14.84
C ALA A 99 1.33 15.16 15.55
N ALA A 100 0.11 15.54 15.16
CA ALA A 100 -1.12 14.95 15.70
C ALA A 100 -1.23 13.46 15.37
N LYS A 101 -0.86 13.05 14.16
CA LYS A 101 -0.82 11.65 13.71
C LYS A 101 0.30 10.83 14.35
N ALA A 102 1.40 11.47 14.74
CA ALA A 102 2.51 10.80 15.41
C ALA A 102 2.11 10.34 16.81
N VAL A 103 1.13 10.97 17.44
CA VAL A 103 0.65 10.50 18.73
C VAL A 103 -0.16 9.22 18.58
N ARG A 104 0.26 8.18 19.30
CA ARG A 104 -0.40 6.88 19.33
C ARG A 104 -0.83 6.58 20.76
N PRO A 105 -2.08 6.90 21.14
CA PRO A 105 -2.60 6.50 22.44
C PRO A 105 -2.64 4.97 22.50
N PHE A 106 -1.94 4.37 23.46
CA PHE A 106 -1.97 2.93 23.66
C PHE A 106 -3.08 2.57 24.66
N ALA A 107 -4.20 2.07 24.15
CA ALA A 107 -5.28 1.47 24.94
C ALA A 107 -5.38 -0.02 24.61
N ALA A 108 -4.72 -0.87 25.40
CA ALA A 108 -4.72 -2.31 25.15
C ALA A 108 -6.11 -2.92 25.35
N LEU A 109 -6.67 -3.54 24.30
CA LEU A 109 -7.88 -4.34 24.41
C LEU A 109 -7.55 -5.71 25.00
N ALA A 110 -8.21 -6.08 26.09
CA ALA A 110 -8.15 -7.45 26.61
C ALA A 110 -8.84 -8.42 25.63
N SER A 111 -8.18 -9.52 25.27
CA SER A 111 -8.76 -10.55 24.39
C SER A 111 -8.37 -11.95 24.87
N GLU A 112 -9.36 -12.85 24.91
CA GLU A 112 -9.27 -14.20 25.42
C GLU A 112 -9.48 -15.23 24.30
N GLY A 113 -9.02 -16.46 24.52
CA GLY A 113 -9.25 -17.56 23.57
C GLY A 113 -8.63 -17.39 22.18
N PHE A 114 -9.21 -18.07 21.19
CA PHE A 114 -8.71 -18.09 19.81
C PHE A 114 -8.95 -16.78 19.05
N ARG A 115 -8.06 -16.47 18.11
CA ARG A 115 -8.11 -15.25 17.29
C ARG A 115 -8.90 -15.46 15.99
N CYS A 116 -9.30 -14.34 15.40
CA CYS A 116 -9.93 -14.26 14.10
C CYS A 116 -9.11 -14.95 13.00
N ASP A 117 -9.77 -15.76 12.17
CA ASP A 117 -9.14 -16.52 11.09
C ASP A 117 -8.70 -15.61 9.92
N LEU A 118 -9.29 -14.42 9.79
CA LEU A 118 -9.00 -13.48 8.71
C LEU A 118 -7.94 -12.42 9.09
N THR A 119 -8.06 -11.81 10.27
CA THR A 119 -7.14 -10.73 10.72
C THR A 119 -6.13 -11.20 11.75
N SER A 120 -6.49 -12.20 12.56
CA SER A 120 -5.63 -12.75 13.63
C SER A 120 -5.22 -11.77 14.74
N GLU A 121 -5.86 -10.61 14.79
CA GLU A 121 -5.61 -9.53 15.77
C GLU A 121 -6.49 -9.69 17.01
N ALA A 122 -7.81 -9.68 16.82
CA ALA A 122 -8.80 -9.79 17.91
C ALA A 122 -9.36 -11.22 18.04
N GLU A 123 -9.96 -11.50 19.20
CA GLU A 123 -10.80 -12.69 19.38
C GLU A 123 -11.98 -12.70 18.39
N TRP A 124 -12.37 -13.87 17.91
CA TRP A 124 -13.64 -14.07 17.19
C TRP A 124 -14.87 -13.66 17.99
N LEU A 125 -15.90 -13.16 17.30
CA LEU A 125 -17.16 -12.82 17.95
C LEU A 125 -17.93 -14.08 18.34
N THR A 126 -18.57 -14.04 19.49
CA THR A 126 -19.40 -15.15 19.98
C THR A 126 -20.63 -14.65 20.71
N THR A 127 -21.65 -15.51 20.80
CA THR A 127 -22.81 -15.33 21.68
C THR A 127 -22.56 -15.88 23.08
N ASP A 128 -21.63 -16.83 23.21
CA ASP A 128 -21.23 -17.46 24.46
C ASP A 128 -19.70 -17.38 24.60
N ARG A 129 -19.21 -16.77 25.68
CA ARG A 129 -17.76 -16.64 25.94
C ARG A 129 -17.07 -17.99 26.16
N ALA A 130 -17.78 -19.04 26.59
CA ALA A 130 -17.21 -20.38 26.71
C ALA A 130 -16.68 -20.89 25.36
N HIS A 131 -17.33 -20.50 24.26
CA HIS A 131 -16.90 -20.87 22.91
C HIS A 131 -15.49 -20.38 22.57
N LEU A 132 -15.01 -19.30 23.19
CA LEU A 132 -13.67 -18.76 22.94
C LEU A 132 -12.56 -19.77 23.24
N ARG A 133 -12.83 -20.75 24.11
CA ARG A 133 -11.89 -21.80 24.53
C ARG A 133 -12.02 -23.08 23.70
N LEU A 134 -13.00 -23.19 22.80
CA LEU A 134 -13.25 -24.41 22.03
C LEU A 134 -12.15 -24.66 20.98
N PRO A 135 -11.48 -25.83 21.01
CA PRO A 135 -10.52 -26.22 19.98
C PRO A 135 -11.24 -26.48 18.65
N LYS A 136 -10.51 -26.35 17.53
CA LYS A 136 -11.07 -26.35 16.16
C LYS A 136 -12.03 -27.52 15.86
N GLY A 137 -11.72 -28.72 16.34
CA GLY A 137 -12.54 -29.92 16.12
C GLY A 137 -13.89 -29.92 16.84
N GLN A 138 -14.11 -29.01 17.80
CA GLN A 138 -15.31 -28.93 18.64
C GLN A 138 -16.15 -27.68 18.35
N ARG A 139 -15.86 -26.94 17.26
CA ARG A 139 -16.54 -25.66 16.93
C ARG A 139 -17.82 -25.83 16.09
N GLY A 140 -18.41 -27.01 16.10
CA GLY A 140 -19.56 -27.37 15.25
C GLY A 140 -20.82 -26.54 15.52
N GLU A 141 -21.04 -26.11 16.77
CA GLU A 141 -22.26 -25.39 17.18
C GLU A 141 -22.05 -23.90 17.47
N THR A 142 -21.05 -23.29 16.83
CA THR A 142 -20.77 -21.86 17.04
C THR A 142 -21.64 -20.96 16.16
N LEU A 143 -21.70 -19.66 16.49
CA LEU A 143 -22.30 -18.62 15.66
C LEU A 143 -21.87 -18.74 14.18
N TRP A 144 -20.60 -19.05 13.97
CA TRP A 144 -19.99 -19.07 12.65
C TRP A 144 -20.29 -20.32 11.84
N ALA A 145 -20.47 -21.47 12.50
CA ALA A 145 -20.97 -22.68 11.85
C ALA A 145 -22.37 -22.43 11.26
N LYS A 146 -23.27 -21.85 12.07
CA LYS A 146 -24.61 -21.45 11.64
C LYS A 146 -24.57 -20.39 10.52
N ALA A 147 -23.67 -19.41 10.62
CA ALA A 147 -23.53 -18.37 9.60
C ALA A 147 -23.04 -18.93 8.25
N ALA A 148 -22.13 -19.90 8.25
CA ALA A 148 -21.65 -20.57 7.04
C ALA A 148 -22.74 -21.41 6.36
N GLU A 149 -23.62 -22.05 7.15
CA GLU A 149 -24.78 -22.80 6.63
C GLU A 149 -25.86 -21.88 6.06
N GLN A 150 -26.18 -20.76 6.74
CA GLN A 150 -27.23 -19.84 6.32
C GLN A 150 -26.83 -18.96 5.13
N PHE A 151 -25.54 -18.63 4.99
CA PHE A 151 -25.03 -17.75 3.94
C PHE A 151 -23.88 -18.39 3.16
N PRO A 152 -24.15 -19.48 2.40
CA PRO A 152 -23.14 -20.14 1.60
C PRO A 152 -22.55 -19.16 0.58
N GLY A 153 -21.23 -19.05 0.56
CA GLY A 153 -20.48 -18.14 -0.30
C GLY A 153 -20.06 -16.82 0.35
N LEU A 154 -20.66 -16.42 1.48
CA LEU A 154 -20.22 -15.24 2.25
C LEU A 154 -19.21 -15.61 3.34
N PHE A 155 -19.51 -16.68 4.08
CA PHE A 155 -18.67 -17.25 5.13
C PHE A 155 -18.19 -18.65 4.73
N LYS A 156 -16.93 -18.98 5.03
CA LYS A 156 -16.37 -20.30 4.75
C LYS A 156 -16.66 -21.27 5.89
N LYS A 157 -16.75 -22.57 5.58
CA LYS A 157 -16.91 -23.61 6.60
C LYS A 157 -15.69 -23.62 7.55
N GLY A 158 -15.96 -23.52 8.85
CA GLY A 158 -14.94 -23.49 9.90
C GLY A 158 -14.19 -22.16 10.05
N GLU A 159 -14.66 -21.09 9.41
CA GLU A 159 -14.11 -19.72 9.53
C GLU A 159 -14.76 -18.96 10.69
N HIS A 160 -13.96 -18.24 11.47
CA HIS A 160 -14.34 -17.54 12.68
C HIS A 160 -13.78 -16.13 12.70
N LEU A 161 -14.62 -15.10 12.83
CA LEU A 161 -14.24 -13.73 12.50
C LEU A 161 -14.38 -12.77 13.69
N SER A 162 -13.52 -11.75 13.74
CA SER A 162 -13.67 -10.58 14.62
C SER A 162 -14.63 -9.55 14.00
N ALA A 163 -14.90 -8.46 14.73
CA ALA A 163 -15.79 -7.38 14.28
C ALA A 163 -15.38 -6.76 12.93
N ILE A 164 -14.11 -6.38 12.79
CA ILE A 164 -13.59 -5.79 11.55
C ILE A 164 -13.67 -6.79 10.39
N ALA A 165 -13.35 -8.07 10.66
CA ALA A 165 -13.41 -9.11 9.65
C ALA A 165 -14.85 -9.39 9.19
N LEU A 166 -15.81 -9.42 10.12
CA LEU A 166 -17.24 -9.52 9.82
C LEU A 166 -17.69 -8.33 8.96
N LEU A 167 -17.33 -7.10 9.34
CA LEU A 167 -17.66 -5.89 8.58
C LEU A 167 -17.15 -6.00 7.14
N LYS A 168 -15.88 -6.40 6.94
CA LYS A 168 -15.28 -6.60 5.61
C LYS A 168 -16.01 -7.67 4.78
N ARG A 169 -16.47 -8.76 5.41
CA ARG A 169 -17.24 -9.82 4.73
C ARG A 169 -18.64 -9.34 4.34
N MET A 170 -19.32 -8.61 5.23
CA MET A 170 -20.69 -8.15 5.03
C MET A 170 -20.80 -6.92 4.13
N TRP A 171 -19.71 -6.16 3.96
CA TRP A 171 -19.70 -4.89 3.23
C TRP A 171 -20.28 -5.00 1.80
N PRO A 172 -19.86 -5.95 0.93
CA PRO A 172 -20.38 -6.02 -0.43
C PRO A 172 -21.90 -6.19 -0.48
N ARG A 173 -22.47 -7.01 0.42
CA ARG A 173 -23.91 -7.22 0.52
C ARG A 173 -24.64 -6.01 1.08
N THR A 174 -24.06 -5.35 2.08
CA THR A 174 -24.63 -4.14 2.68
C THR A 174 -24.71 -3.03 1.63
N PHE A 175 -23.61 -2.82 0.90
CA PHE A 175 -23.50 -1.85 -0.17
C PHE A 175 -24.48 -2.13 -1.31
N THR A 176 -24.60 -3.37 -1.80
CA THR A 176 -25.56 -3.68 -2.88
C THR A 176 -27.01 -3.53 -2.44
N ASN A 177 -27.34 -3.86 -1.19
CA ASN A 177 -28.68 -3.63 -0.64
C ASN A 177 -29.02 -2.14 -0.57
N GLU A 178 -28.06 -1.30 -0.19
CA GLU A 178 -28.22 0.15 -0.17
C GLU A 178 -28.40 0.70 -1.59
N LEU A 179 -27.58 0.26 -2.55
CA LEU A 179 -27.75 0.63 -3.96
C LEU A 179 -29.12 0.21 -4.51
N ARG A 180 -29.60 -0.99 -4.19
CA ARG A 180 -30.92 -1.45 -4.62
C ARG A 180 -32.04 -0.57 -4.06
N ARG A 181 -31.92 -0.17 -2.78
CA ARG A 181 -32.90 0.71 -2.13
C ARG A 181 -32.89 2.14 -2.67
N THR A 182 -31.71 2.65 -3.01
CA THR A 182 -31.53 4.07 -3.39
C THR A 182 -31.67 4.29 -4.90
N LEU A 183 -31.19 3.36 -5.73
CA LEU A 183 -31.13 3.52 -7.18
C LEU A 183 -32.07 2.58 -7.94
N GLU A 184 -32.78 1.67 -7.25
CA GLU A 184 -33.63 0.63 -7.86
C GLU A 184 -32.89 -0.29 -8.85
N ILE A 185 -31.56 -0.36 -8.74
CA ILE A 185 -30.73 -1.24 -9.58
C ILE A 185 -30.53 -2.57 -8.86
N ASP A 186 -30.85 -3.67 -9.54
CA ASP A 186 -30.58 -5.02 -9.03
C ASP A 186 -29.13 -5.45 -9.30
N VAL A 187 -28.23 -5.13 -8.37
CA VAL A 187 -26.83 -5.60 -8.39
C VAL A 187 -26.65 -6.78 -7.44
N GLN A 188 -26.55 -7.99 -7.97
CA GLN A 188 -26.33 -9.18 -7.14
C GLN A 188 -24.86 -9.33 -6.69
N ARG A 189 -23.90 -9.15 -7.61
CA ARG A 189 -22.46 -9.30 -7.33
C ARG A 189 -21.63 -8.42 -8.26
N TYR A 190 -20.67 -7.67 -7.71
CA TYR A 190 -19.77 -6.79 -8.47
C TYR A 190 -18.28 -7.09 -8.25
N VAL A 191 -17.97 -8.00 -7.31
CA VAL A 191 -16.60 -8.37 -6.96
C VAL A 191 -16.13 -9.53 -7.83
N VAL A 192 -15.14 -9.27 -8.67
CA VAL A 192 -14.46 -10.27 -9.52
C VAL A 192 -13.44 -11.03 -8.67
N SER A 193 -13.46 -12.36 -8.72
CA SER A 193 -12.52 -13.20 -7.98
C SER A 193 -11.17 -13.34 -8.73
N THR A 194 -10.11 -13.73 -8.01
CA THR A 194 -8.80 -14.04 -8.63
C THR A 194 -8.90 -15.19 -9.63
N HIS A 195 -9.75 -16.18 -9.35
CA HIS A 195 -10.01 -17.31 -10.25
C HIS A 195 -10.72 -16.85 -11.53
N THR A 196 -11.82 -16.10 -11.40
CA THR A 196 -12.56 -15.55 -12.54
C THR A 196 -11.68 -14.68 -13.42
N LEU A 197 -10.79 -13.89 -12.82
CA LEU A 197 -9.88 -13.04 -13.58
C LEU A 197 -8.78 -13.82 -14.30
N ALA A 198 -8.22 -14.85 -13.67
CA ALA A 198 -7.26 -15.74 -14.33
C ALA A 198 -7.87 -16.40 -15.57
N LEU A 199 -9.13 -16.80 -15.48
CA LEU A 199 -9.88 -17.39 -16.59
C LEU A 199 -10.27 -16.39 -17.68
N ALA A 200 -10.10 -15.08 -17.49
CA ALA A 200 -10.66 -14.07 -18.39
C ALA A 200 -10.21 -14.23 -19.86
N THR A 201 -8.96 -14.62 -20.10
CA THR A 201 -8.43 -14.88 -21.45
C THR A 201 -9.07 -16.12 -22.08
N SER A 202 -9.19 -17.22 -21.33
CA SER A 202 -9.86 -18.44 -21.80
C SER A 202 -11.35 -18.20 -22.06
N LEU A 203 -12.00 -17.42 -21.19
CA LEU A 203 -13.40 -17.03 -21.35
C LEU A 203 -13.63 -16.16 -22.59
N GLU A 204 -12.75 -15.19 -22.86
CA GLU A 204 -12.86 -14.34 -24.05
C GLU A 204 -12.90 -15.18 -25.34
N ARG A 205 -11.94 -16.11 -25.49
CA ARG A 205 -11.88 -17.01 -26.66
C ARG A 205 -13.16 -17.85 -26.79
N TRP A 206 -13.63 -18.42 -25.68
CA TRP A 206 -14.85 -19.22 -25.67
C TRP A 206 -16.10 -18.40 -26.01
N ILE A 207 -16.20 -17.18 -25.47
CA ILE A 207 -17.29 -16.22 -25.77
C ILE A 207 -17.30 -15.85 -27.25
N ASP A 208 -16.14 -15.77 -27.89
CA ASP A 208 -16.04 -15.44 -29.30
C ASP A 208 -16.61 -16.53 -30.22
N LEU A 209 -16.45 -17.80 -29.86
CA LEU A 209 -17.02 -18.93 -30.61
C LEU A 209 -18.56 -18.92 -30.63
N ASP A 210 -19.20 -18.36 -29.60
CA ASP A 210 -20.67 -18.30 -29.41
C ASP A 210 -21.39 -19.65 -29.63
N ALA A 211 -20.70 -20.77 -29.35
CA ALA A 211 -21.22 -22.11 -29.49
C ALA A 211 -21.89 -22.53 -28.16
N GLY A 212 -23.20 -22.35 -28.06
CA GLY A 212 -23.99 -22.81 -26.91
C GLY A 212 -23.75 -24.30 -26.62
N ARG A 213 -23.31 -24.61 -25.40
CA ARG A 213 -23.06 -25.97 -24.89
C ARG A 213 -23.77 -26.17 -23.55
N ALA A 214 -25.06 -25.87 -23.50
CA ALA A 214 -25.89 -26.04 -22.30
C ALA A 214 -26.03 -27.50 -21.85
N ASP A 215 -25.74 -28.47 -22.72
CA ASP A 215 -25.73 -29.91 -22.46
C ASP A 215 -24.80 -30.33 -21.31
N LEU A 216 -23.81 -29.49 -20.97
CA LEU A 216 -22.72 -29.85 -20.04
C LEU A 216 -22.78 -29.15 -18.67
N LEU A 217 -23.78 -28.31 -18.38
CA LEU A 217 -23.79 -27.51 -17.14
C LEU A 217 -25.01 -27.81 -16.23
N PRO A 218 -24.79 -28.11 -14.93
CA PRO A 218 -25.88 -28.32 -13.99
C PRO A 218 -26.69 -27.03 -13.76
N GLU A 219 -28.01 -27.17 -13.56
CA GLU A 219 -28.98 -26.06 -13.56
C GLU A 219 -28.78 -25.01 -12.43
N ALA A 220 -28.11 -25.36 -11.34
CA ALA A 220 -28.13 -24.59 -10.09
C ALA A 220 -26.74 -24.10 -9.62
N LYS A 221 -26.16 -23.09 -10.29
CA LYS A 221 -24.94 -22.41 -9.82
C LYS A 221 -25.11 -20.90 -9.73
N THR A 222 -24.44 -20.30 -8.74
CA THR A 222 -24.53 -18.86 -8.47
C THR A 222 -23.73 -18.07 -9.52
N PRO A 223 -24.30 -17.04 -10.18
CA PRO A 223 -23.57 -16.20 -11.11
C PRO A 223 -22.35 -15.53 -10.48
N THR A 224 -21.26 -15.46 -11.24
CA THR A 224 -20.02 -14.75 -10.89
C THR A 224 -19.95 -13.39 -11.57
N ALA A 225 -19.22 -12.45 -10.97
CA ALA A 225 -18.96 -11.16 -11.59
C ALA A 225 -17.79 -11.30 -12.57
N LEU A 226 -18.02 -10.95 -13.83
CA LEU A 226 -16.99 -10.96 -14.88
C LEU A 226 -16.40 -9.55 -15.09
N PRO A 227 -15.16 -9.44 -15.60
CA PRO A 227 -14.60 -8.17 -16.07
C PRO A 227 -15.56 -7.43 -17.02
N ARG A 228 -15.61 -6.10 -16.91
CA ARG A 228 -16.58 -5.27 -17.64
C ARG A 228 -16.42 -5.40 -19.16
N ARG A 229 -15.19 -5.51 -19.66
CA ARG A 229 -14.90 -5.76 -21.08
C ARG A 229 -15.59 -7.03 -21.59
N LEU A 230 -15.45 -8.15 -20.88
CA LEU A 230 -16.14 -9.41 -21.21
C LEU A 230 -17.66 -9.25 -21.13
N MET A 231 -18.17 -8.52 -20.14
CA MET A 231 -19.61 -8.24 -20.04
C MET A 231 -20.17 -7.45 -21.23
N LYS A 232 -19.42 -6.48 -21.77
CA LYS A 232 -19.80 -5.73 -22.98
C LYS A 232 -19.75 -6.59 -24.24
N GLN A 233 -18.80 -7.52 -24.31
CA GLN A 233 -18.73 -8.48 -25.41
C GLN A 233 -19.92 -9.46 -25.35
N LEU A 234 -20.20 -9.99 -24.16
CA LEU A 234 -21.33 -10.88 -23.88
C LEU A 234 -22.69 -10.27 -24.23
N SER A 235 -22.88 -8.95 -24.10
CA SER A 235 -24.17 -8.33 -24.40
C SER A 235 -24.59 -8.48 -25.87
N ARG A 236 -23.64 -8.81 -26.76
CA ARG A 236 -23.89 -9.03 -28.20
C ARG A 236 -24.02 -10.51 -28.57
N LYS A 237 -23.97 -11.41 -27.59
CA LYS A 237 -23.95 -12.87 -27.78
C LYS A 237 -25.30 -13.50 -27.41
N SER A 238 -25.47 -14.79 -27.77
CA SER A 238 -26.71 -15.54 -27.49
C SER A 238 -27.10 -15.52 -26.00
N ALA A 239 -28.39 -15.68 -25.70
CA ALA A 239 -28.87 -15.74 -24.31
C ALA A 239 -28.25 -16.91 -23.53
N GLU A 240 -27.99 -18.02 -24.22
CA GLU A 240 -27.36 -19.22 -23.67
C GLU A 240 -25.89 -18.96 -23.30
N THR A 241 -25.09 -18.43 -24.23
CA THR A 241 -23.69 -18.04 -23.98
C THR A 241 -23.59 -17.07 -22.80
N ARG A 242 -24.50 -16.09 -22.73
CA ARG A 242 -24.59 -15.14 -21.61
C ARG A 242 -24.86 -15.82 -20.26
N ARG A 243 -25.73 -16.83 -20.23
CA ARG A 243 -26.02 -17.59 -19.01
C ARG A 243 -24.80 -18.41 -18.60
N ILE A 244 -24.23 -19.17 -19.54
CA ILE A 244 -23.10 -20.07 -19.31
C ILE A 244 -21.86 -19.33 -18.81
N ALA A 245 -21.46 -18.24 -19.50
CA ALA A 245 -20.25 -17.49 -19.14
C ALA A 245 -20.27 -16.98 -17.69
N ARG A 246 -21.45 -16.67 -17.15
CA ARG A 246 -21.60 -16.16 -15.78
C ARG A 246 -21.46 -17.25 -14.71
N VAL A 247 -21.80 -18.49 -15.02
CA VAL A 247 -21.75 -19.61 -14.07
C VAL A 247 -20.47 -20.43 -14.19
N LEU A 248 -19.85 -20.43 -15.37
CA LEU A 248 -18.69 -21.25 -15.71
C LEU A 248 -17.51 -21.10 -14.72
N PRO A 249 -17.11 -19.88 -14.28
CA PRO A 249 -16.02 -19.76 -13.31
C PRO A 249 -16.31 -20.41 -11.96
N ALA A 250 -17.55 -20.34 -11.47
CA ALA A 250 -17.91 -21.00 -10.21
C ALA A 250 -17.91 -22.52 -10.36
N TRP A 251 -18.40 -23.02 -11.50
CA TRP A 251 -18.39 -24.45 -11.79
C TRP A 251 -16.97 -25.00 -11.92
N LEU A 252 -16.06 -24.28 -12.58
CA LEU A 252 -14.64 -24.66 -12.70
C LEU A 252 -13.91 -24.66 -11.35
N ASP A 253 -14.21 -23.71 -10.46
CA ASP A 253 -13.62 -23.66 -9.13
C ASP A 253 -14.08 -24.85 -8.28
N ASP A 254 -15.37 -25.22 -8.34
CA ASP A 254 -15.92 -26.39 -7.65
C ASP A 254 -15.35 -27.71 -8.23
N ALA A 255 -15.29 -27.83 -9.56
CA ALA A 255 -14.76 -29.02 -10.24
C ALA A 255 -13.26 -29.25 -9.98
N ALA A 256 -12.51 -28.21 -9.59
CA ALA A 256 -11.11 -28.34 -9.22
C ALA A 256 -10.90 -29.23 -7.97
N ASP A 257 -11.92 -29.37 -7.12
CA ASP A 257 -11.92 -30.22 -5.93
C ASP A 257 -12.38 -31.66 -6.22
N GLU A 258 -12.87 -31.96 -7.43
CA GLU A 258 -13.28 -33.31 -7.88
C GLU A 258 -12.09 -34.16 -8.40
N ASP A 259 -12.32 -35.44 -8.70
CA ASP A 259 -11.31 -36.36 -9.23
C ASP A 259 -10.78 -35.96 -10.62
N LYS A 260 -9.65 -36.54 -11.05
CA LYS A 260 -8.95 -36.22 -12.31
C LYS A 260 -9.85 -36.19 -13.55
N ALA A 261 -10.88 -37.02 -13.60
CA ALA A 261 -11.83 -37.09 -14.71
C ALA A 261 -12.73 -35.84 -14.80
N GLY A 262 -13.26 -35.36 -13.67
CA GLY A 262 -14.09 -34.14 -13.60
C GLY A 262 -13.32 -32.89 -14.00
N ARG A 263 -12.04 -32.79 -13.59
CA ARG A 263 -11.16 -31.67 -13.97
C ARG A 263 -10.84 -31.60 -15.47
N ARG A 264 -10.74 -32.76 -16.14
CA ARG A 264 -10.40 -32.84 -17.56
C ARG A 264 -11.61 -32.49 -18.43
N LEU A 265 -12.77 -33.04 -18.08
CA LEU A 265 -14.05 -32.76 -18.73
C LEU A 265 -14.43 -31.28 -18.62
N ALA A 266 -14.13 -30.66 -17.48
CA ALA A 266 -14.45 -29.26 -17.21
C ALA A 266 -13.47 -28.25 -17.85
N GLY A 267 -12.19 -28.61 -17.96
CA GLY A 267 -11.14 -27.74 -18.48
C GLY A 267 -11.02 -27.80 -20.01
N THR A 268 -10.19 -28.72 -20.49
CA THR A 268 -9.80 -28.81 -21.91
C THR A 268 -10.95 -29.18 -22.82
N ASP A 269 -11.85 -30.05 -22.37
CA ASP A 269 -12.92 -30.57 -23.22
C ASP A 269 -14.04 -29.53 -23.41
N PHE A 270 -14.21 -28.61 -22.45
CA PHE A 270 -15.20 -27.52 -22.52
C PHE A 270 -14.63 -26.24 -23.15
N LEU A 271 -13.44 -25.80 -22.73
CA LEU A 271 -12.82 -24.55 -23.20
C LEU A 271 -11.98 -24.73 -24.48
N GLY A 272 -11.77 -25.97 -24.93
CA GLY A 272 -10.91 -26.32 -26.08
C GLY A 272 -9.41 -26.28 -25.78
N ASP A 273 -9.00 -25.58 -24.74
CA ASP A 273 -7.62 -25.39 -24.31
C ASP A 273 -7.47 -25.51 -22.79
N LYS A 274 -6.23 -25.66 -22.32
CA LYS A 274 -5.95 -25.60 -20.88
C LYS A 274 -6.27 -24.18 -20.36
N PRO A 275 -7.13 -24.05 -19.32
CA PRO A 275 -7.48 -22.74 -18.78
C PRO A 275 -6.27 -22.03 -18.18
N GLU A 276 -6.23 -20.70 -18.33
CA GLU A 276 -5.24 -19.86 -17.67
C GLU A 276 -5.50 -19.84 -16.14
N ALA A 277 -4.43 -20.00 -15.37
CA ALA A 277 -4.46 -20.11 -13.92
C ALA A 277 -3.77 -18.93 -13.22
N TYR A 278 -3.11 -18.06 -13.98
CA TYR A 278 -2.44 -16.87 -13.49
C TYR A 278 -3.26 -15.61 -13.78
N TYR A 279 -3.15 -14.66 -12.87
CA TYR A 279 -3.66 -13.30 -13.03
C TYR A 279 -2.56 -12.33 -12.60
N ALA A 280 -2.74 -11.05 -12.88
CA ALA A 280 -1.79 -10.02 -12.48
C ALA A 280 -2.42 -8.96 -11.57
N PHE A 281 -1.66 -8.51 -10.59
CA PHE A 281 -1.92 -7.28 -9.85
C PHE A 281 -1.05 -6.16 -10.38
N ILE A 282 -1.59 -4.94 -10.39
CA ILE A 282 -0.88 -3.70 -10.68
C ILE A 282 -1.05 -2.76 -9.48
N LEU A 283 0.06 -2.19 -9.01
CA LEU A 283 0.10 -1.06 -8.10
C LEU A 283 0.89 0.06 -8.76
N MET A 284 0.25 1.18 -9.03
CA MET A 284 0.87 2.38 -9.59
C MET A 284 0.75 3.52 -8.60
N ASP A 285 1.78 4.37 -8.52
CA ASP A 285 1.83 5.50 -7.60
C ASP A 285 2.60 6.66 -8.28
N GLY A 286 2.08 7.87 -8.16
CA GLY A 286 2.65 9.09 -8.74
C GLY A 286 3.97 9.49 -8.09
N ASP A 287 4.97 9.82 -8.89
CA ASP A 287 6.30 10.11 -8.35
C ASP A 287 6.34 11.51 -7.70
N LYS A 288 6.78 11.54 -6.44
CA LYS A 288 7.01 12.78 -5.66
C LYS A 288 5.78 13.72 -5.62
N MET A 289 4.57 13.16 -5.53
CA MET A 289 3.34 13.96 -5.47
C MET A 289 3.30 14.99 -4.33
N GLY A 290 3.93 14.69 -3.19
CA GLY A 290 4.07 15.66 -2.10
C GLY A 290 4.89 16.90 -2.49
N ALA A 291 5.91 16.75 -3.35
CA ALA A 291 6.70 17.88 -3.84
C ALA A 291 5.92 18.70 -4.88
N TRP A 292 5.09 18.05 -5.71
CA TRP A 292 4.17 18.72 -6.62
C TRP A 292 3.17 19.61 -5.88
N THR A 293 2.54 19.12 -4.82
CA THR A 293 1.60 19.91 -4.03
C THR A 293 2.33 21.00 -3.25
N SER A 294 3.22 20.62 -2.32
CA SER A 294 3.89 21.56 -1.42
C SER A 294 4.78 22.60 -2.09
N GLY A 295 5.33 22.31 -3.28
CA GLY A 295 6.24 23.22 -3.98
C GLY A 295 7.51 23.54 -3.21
N THR A 296 7.98 22.64 -2.34
CA THR A 296 9.20 22.86 -1.52
C THR A 296 10.50 22.62 -2.28
N GLU A 297 10.44 21.96 -3.43
CA GLU A 297 11.57 21.66 -4.30
C GLU A 297 11.47 22.52 -5.58
N ASP A 298 12.51 23.30 -5.89
CA ASP A 298 12.53 24.23 -7.03
C ASP A 298 12.24 23.55 -8.37
N ALA A 299 12.60 22.27 -8.52
CA ALA A 299 12.31 21.46 -9.70
C ALA A 299 10.80 21.34 -10.04
N TYR A 300 9.92 21.56 -9.06
CA TYR A 300 8.45 21.50 -9.20
C TYR A 300 7.80 22.89 -9.25
N ASN A 301 8.60 23.94 -9.18
CA ASN A 301 8.15 25.32 -9.30
C ASN A 301 8.55 25.87 -10.66
N LEU A 302 7.76 26.83 -11.13
CA LEU A 302 8.06 27.55 -12.36
C LEU A 302 8.26 29.02 -12.01
N PRO A 303 9.23 29.71 -12.61
CA PRO A 303 9.33 31.15 -12.49
C PRO A 303 8.10 31.80 -13.14
N TYR A 304 7.68 32.97 -12.67
CA TYR A 304 6.50 33.66 -13.21
C TYR A 304 6.56 33.82 -14.73
N ARG A 305 7.74 34.16 -15.29
CA ARG A 305 7.94 34.27 -16.74
C ARG A 305 7.56 33.01 -17.52
N ALA A 306 7.74 31.82 -16.94
CA ALA A 306 7.42 30.56 -17.62
C ALA A 306 5.91 30.24 -17.60
N THR A 307 5.14 30.96 -16.79
CA THR A 307 3.68 30.80 -16.69
C THR A 307 2.90 31.79 -17.54
N TRP A 308 3.59 32.78 -18.13
CA TRP A 308 2.98 33.81 -18.96
C TRP A 308 2.86 33.34 -20.41
N HIS A 309 1.84 33.84 -21.11
CA HIS A 309 1.71 33.61 -22.54
C HIS A 309 2.99 34.11 -23.26
N PRO A 310 3.58 33.35 -24.21
CA PRO A 310 4.86 33.70 -24.81
C PRO A 310 4.93 35.12 -25.38
N GLN A 311 3.84 35.60 -25.99
CA GLN A 311 3.76 36.96 -26.52
C GLN A 311 3.83 38.03 -25.42
N ILE A 312 3.12 37.82 -24.30
CA ILE A 312 3.12 38.75 -23.15
C ILE A 312 4.49 38.75 -22.48
N ARG A 313 5.10 37.57 -22.31
CA ARG A 313 6.45 37.42 -21.76
C ARG A 313 7.47 38.23 -22.55
N SER A 314 7.48 38.10 -23.87
CA SER A 314 8.42 38.83 -24.73
C SER A 314 8.21 40.34 -24.67
N ALA A 315 6.96 40.80 -24.74
CA ALA A 315 6.63 42.22 -24.65
C ALA A 315 6.99 42.82 -23.27
N ALA A 316 6.70 42.11 -22.19
CA ALA A 316 6.99 42.57 -20.83
C ALA A 316 8.51 42.66 -20.56
N ALA A 317 9.29 41.68 -21.05
CA ALA A 317 10.75 41.71 -20.90
C ALA A 317 11.40 42.88 -21.65
N GLN A 318 10.81 43.32 -22.76
CA GLN A 318 11.31 44.47 -23.52
C GLN A 318 10.89 45.81 -22.92
N ARG A 319 9.64 45.92 -22.46
CA ARG A 319 9.06 47.21 -22.02
C ARG A 319 9.30 47.53 -20.55
N PHE A 320 9.45 46.51 -19.69
CA PHE A 320 9.49 46.67 -18.24
C PHE A 320 10.67 45.91 -17.62
N PRO A 321 11.91 46.40 -17.78
CA PRO A 321 13.10 45.74 -17.23
C PRO A 321 13.07 45.62 -15.70
N ASP A 322 12.43 46.57 -15.01
CA ASP A 322 12.26 46.56 -13.54
C ASP A 322 11.40 45.40 -13.04
N LEU A 323 10.63 44.75 -13.93
CA LEU A 323 9.84 43.57 -13.58
C LEU A 323 10.69 42.29 -13.49
N LYS A 324 11.97 42.34 -13.88
CA LYS A 324 12.87 41.18 -13.89
C LYS A 324 12.88 40.40 -12.56
N PRO A 325 12.96 41.01 -11.36
CA PRO A 325 12.94 40.27 -10.10
C PRO A 325 11.65 39.45 -9.89
N TYR A 326 10.49 40.00 -10.28
CA TYR A 326 9.21 39.28 -10.22
C TYR A 326 9.12 38.17 -11.26
N LEU A 327 9.56 38.43 -12.49
CA LEU A 327 9.56 37.44 -13.56
C LEU A 327 10.46 36.24 -13.27
N ASP A 328 11.58 36.47 -12.58
CA ASP A 328 12.56 35.45 -12.21
C ASP A 328 12.20 34.71 -10.90
N ALA A 329 11.37 35.31 -10.06
CA ALA A 329 10.90 34.67 -8.84
C ALA A 329 10.09 33.41 -9.17
N LEU A 330 10.35 32.34 -8.40
CA LEU A 330 9.57 31.11 -8.45
C LEU A 330 8.14 31.40 -7.98
N ARG A 331 7.16 31.04 -8.80
CA ARG A 331 5.75 31.23 -8.49
C ARG A 331 5.38 30.37 -7.28
N PRO A 332 4.95 30.97 -6.16
CA PRO A 332 4.57 30.23 -4.97
C PRO A 332 3.34 29.36 -5.20
N VAL A 333 3.22 28.33 -4.36
CA VAL A 333 2.01 27.51 -4.32
C VAL A 333 0.81 28.36 -3.91
N SER A 334 -0.33 28.11 -4.55
CA SER A 334 -1.57 28.82 -4.28
C SER A 334 -2.72 27.83 -4.19
N PRO A 335 -3.85 28.22 -3.57
CA PRO A 335 -5.06 27.40 -3.58
C PRO A 335 -5.47 27.00 -5.00
N ALA A 336 -5.37 27.93 -5.97
CA ALA A 336 -5.67 27.66 -7.37
C ALA A 336 -4.75 26.59 -7.99
N ARG A 337 -3.44 26.60 -7.68
CA ARG A 337 -2.51 25.56 -8.12
C ARG A 337 -2.85 24.20 -7.51
N HIS A 338 -3.16 24.15 -6.20
CA HIS A 338 -3.60 22.93 -5.53
C HIS A 338 -4.90 22.37 -6.09
N MET A 339 -5.91 23.22 -6.32
CA MET A 339 -7.14 22.82 -6.98
C MET A 339 -6.86 22.32 -8.40
N ALA A 340 -5.93 22.93 -9.12
CA ALA A 340 -5.58 22.52 -10.47
C ALA A 340 -5.01 21.09 -10.51
N ILE A 341 -4.03 20.82 -9.65
CA ILE A 341 -3.41 19.50 -9.48
C ILE A 341 -4.45 18.48 -8.99
N SER A 342 -5.25 18.83 -7.98
CA SER A 342 -6.26 17.93 -7.42
C SER A 342 -7.32 17.55 -8.44
N ALA A 343 -7.80 18.50 -9.26
CA ALA A 343 -8.76 18.15 -10.32
C ALA A 343 -8.11 17.26 -11.39
N ALA A 344 -6.84 17.49 -11.73
CA ALA A 344 -6.15 16.64 -12.71
C ALA A 344 -5.99 15.18 -12.23
N LEU A 345 -5.64 15.01 -10.95
CA LEU A 345 -5.55 13.71 -10.31
C LEU A 345 -6.93 13.04 -10.18
N ASN A 346 -7.98 13.81 -9.88
CA ASN A 346 -9.35 13.30 -9.82
C ASN A 346 -9.87 12.88 -11.19
N ASP A 347 -9.61 13.66 -12.24
CA ASP A 347 -9.98 13.33 -13.62
C ASP A 347 -9.35 12.00 -14.05
N PHE A 348 -8.07 11.80 -13.74
CA PHE A 348 -7.40 10.51 -13.95
C PHE A 348 -8.06 9.38 -13.14
N ALA A 349 -8.17 9.54 -11.82
CA ALA A 349 -8.62 8.48 -10.91
C ALA A 349 -10.08 8.05 -11.14
N LEU A 350 -10.98 9.02 -11.34
CA LEU A 350 -12.42 8.78 -11.47
C LEU A 350 -12.83 8.32 -12.88
N HIS A 351 -12.08 8.72 -13.91
CA HIS A 351 -12.47 8.50 -15.29
C HIS A 351 -11.47 7.61 -16.04
N LEU A 352 -10.21 8.04 -16.17
CA LEU A 352 -9.25 7.36 -17.04
C LEU A 352 -8.73 6.04 -16.48
N ALA A 353 -8.43 5.95 -15.18
CA ALA A 353 -7.94 4.71 -14.57
C ALA A 353 -8.96 3.58 -14.77
N ARG A 354 -10.25 3.87 -14.55
CA ARG A 354 -11.33 2.91 -14.80
C ARG A 354 -11.49 2.60 -16.28
N HIS A 355 -11.43 3.61 -17.15
CA HIS A 355 -11.54 3.43 -18.58
C HIS A 355 -10.45 2.48 -19.12
N VAL A 356 -9.20 2.71 -18.74
CA VAL A 356 -8.07 1.84 -19.11
C VAL A 356 -8.26 0.42 -18.57
N VAL A 357 -8.49 0.28 -17.25
CA VAL A 357 -8.50 -1.04 -16.60
C VAL A 357 -9.72 -1.88 -16.94
N GLU A 358 -10.91 -1.27 -17.01
CA GLU A 358 -12.18 -2.01 -17.13
C GLU A 358 -12.80 -1.96 -18.55
N ASP A 359 -12.51 -0.94 -19.36
CA ASP A 359 -13.07 -0.82 -20.72
C ASP A 359 -12.07 -1.28 -21.80
N LEU A 360 -10.80 -0.87 -21.70
CA LEU A 360 -9.76 -1.24 -22.67
C LEU A 360 -9.10 -2.59 -22.35
N CYS A 361 -9.09 -3.00 -21.08
CA CYS A 361 -8.51 -4.26 -20.61
C CYS A 361 -9.53 -5.15 -19.90
N LYS A 362 -9.20 -6.44 -19.77
CA LYS A 362 -9.91 -7.44 -18.95
C LYS A 362 -9.46 -7.31 -17.50
N GLY A 363 -9.78 -6.17 -16.89
CA GLY A 363 -9.39 -5.85 -15.53
C GLY A 363 -10.54 -5.54 -14.59
N LYS A 364 -10.19 -5.42 -13.32
CA LYS A 364 -11.02 -4.85 -12.26
C LYS A 364 -10.21 -3.80 -11.50
N LEU A 365 -10.71 -2.57 -11.52
CA LEU A 365 -10.17 -1.51 -10.70
C LEU A 365 -10.65 -1.70 -9.25
N ILE A 366 -9.72 -1.82 -8.31
CA ILE A 366 -10.02 -1.99 -6.88
C ILE A 366 -9.97 -0.64 -6.17
N TYR A 367 -8.96 0.16 -6.48
CA TYR A 367 -8.78 1.50 -5.93
C TYR A 367 -8.12 2.41 -6.96
N ALA A 368 -8.62 3.63 -7.07
CA ALA A 368 -7.95 4.74 -7.74
C ALA A 368 -8.18 5.99 -6.90
N GLY A 369 -7.11 6.55 -6.34
CA GLY A 369 -7.17 7.71 -5.46
C GLY A 369 -6.09 8.70 -5.83
N GLY A 370 -6.45 9.67 -6.67
CA GLY A 370 -5.50 10.63 -7.23
C GLY A 370 -4.47 9.94 -8.12
N GLY A 371 -3.20 9.87 -7.68
CA GLY A 371 -2.12 9.23 -8.45
C GLY A 371 -1.95 7.73 -8.20
N ASP A 372 -2.62 7.19 -7.19
CA ASP A 372 -2.46 5.79 -6.79
C ASP A 372 -3.51 4.90 -7.45
N VAL A 373 -3.10 3.77 -8.02
CA VAL A 373 -3.97 2.76 -8.64
C VAL A 373 -3.64 1.38 -8.10
N LEU A 374 -4.68 0.66 -7.66
CA LEU A 374 -4.62 -0.78 -7.40
C LEU A 374 -5.65 -1.48 -8.30
N ALA A 375 -5.16 -2.34 -9.17
CA ALA A 375 -5.99 -3.08 -10.12
C ALA A 375 -5.57 -4.56 -10.19
N MET A 376 -6.51 -5.40 -10.58
CA MET A 376 -6.22 -6.74 -11.06
C MET A 376 -6.53 -6.81 -12.56
N VAL A 377 -5.66 -7.45 -13.34
CA VAL A 377 -5.85 -7.65 -14.79
C VAL A 377 -5.52 -9.09 -15.19
N SER A 378 -6.04 -9.53 -16.34
CA SER A 378 -5.57 -10.77 -16.98
C SER A 378 -4.12 -10.62 -17.43
N VAL A 379 -3.39 -11.74 -17.51
CA VAL A 379 -1.93 -11.72 -17.75
C VAL A 379 -1.58 -11.21 -19.15
N ASP A 380 -2.41 -11.52 -20.15
CA ASP A 380 -2.24 -11.07 -21.53
C ASP A 380 -2.38 -9.54 -21.70
N ASP A 381 -3.24 -8.91 -20.90
CA ASP A 381 -3.44 -7.45 -20.88
C ASP A 381 -2.46 -6.71 -19.97
N LEU A 382 -1.60 -7.41 -19.23
CA LEU A 382 -0.73 -6.79 -18.21
C LEU A 382 0.13 -5.64 -18.76
N LEU A 383 0.92 -5.93 -19.82
CA LEU A 383 1.84 -4.95 -20.39
C LEU A 383 1.09 -3.79 -21.05
N ARG A 384 -0.01 -4.10 -21.75
CA ARG A 384 -0.92 -3.12 -22.36
C ARG A 384 -1.48 -2.17 -21.29
N CYS A 385 -1.98 -2.73 -20.19
CA CYS A 385 -2.60 -1.96 -19.11
C CYS A 385 -1.57 -1.07 -18.39
N LEU A 386 -0.38 -1.60 -18.10
CA LEU A 386 0.72 -0.84 -17.46
C LEU A 386 1.09 0.40 -18.29
N LEU A 387 1.34 0.23 -19.59
CA LEU A 387 1.73 1.33 -20.46
C LEU A 387 0.59 2.34 -20.65
N LEU A 388 -0.64 1.87 -20.85
CA LEU A 388 -1.81 2.76 -20.97
C LEU A 388 -2.07 3.57 -19.71
N LEU A 389 -1.94 2.97 -18.52
CA LEU A 389 -2.08 3.70 -17.26
C LEU A 389 -1.02 4.80 -17.13
N ARG A 390 0.23 4.50 -17.50
CA ARG A 390 1.34 5.48 -17.48
C ARG A 390 1.07 6.66 -18.43
N LEU A 391 0.61 6.39 -19.64
CA LEU A 391 0.29 7.42 -20.63
C LEU A 391 -0.95 8.24 -20.22
N ALA A 392 -1.98 7.57 -19.71
CA ALA A 392 -3.21 8.20 -19.23
C ALA A 392 -2.99 9.07 -17.98
N TYR A 393 -2.08 8.70 -17.09
CA TYR A 393 -1.73 9.50 -15.91
C TYR A 393 -1.20 10.89 -16.30
N SER A 394 -0.30 10.94 -17.28
CA SER A 394 0.28 12.19 -17.78
C SER A 394 -0.57 12.86 -18.85
N GLY A 395 -1.54 12.17 -19.48
CA GLY A 395 -2.31 12.72 -20.60
C GLY A 395 -1.47 12.95 -21.85
N VAL A 396 -0.60 11.98 -22.17
CA VAL A 396 0.36 12.08 -23.27
C VAL A 396 0.20 10.91 -24.24
N TRP A 397 0.44 11.19 -25.52
CA TRP A 397 0.49 10.22 -26.61
C TRP A 397 1.55 10.67 -27.62
N PRO A 398 2.35 9.75 -28.19
CA PRO A 398 3.34 10.08 -29.21
C PRO A 398 2.70 10.65 -30.49
N GLU A 399 3.32 11.67 -31.08
CA GLU A 399 2.83 12.32 -32.30
C GLU A 399 2.83 11.37 -33.51
N GLN A 400 3.81 10.46 -33.59
CA GLN A 400 3.92 9.44 -34.63
C GLN A 400 3.49 8.04 -34.11
N GLY A 401 2.60 7.99 -33.11
CA GLY A 401 2.26 6.78 -32.34
C GLY A 401 1.47 5.68 -33.05
N GLU A 402 1.59 5.54 -34.37
CA GLU A 402 0.84 4.57 -35.16
C GLU A 402 1.28 3.13 -34.85
N ALA A 403 2.58 2.86 -34.75
CA ALA A 403 3.09 1.53 -34.43
C ALA A 403 2.76 1.15 -32.99
N LEU A 404 2.83 2.11 -32.05
CA LEU A 404 2.36 1.89 -30.68
C LEU A 404 0.86 1.57 -30.62
N THR A 405 0.04 2.26 -31.40
CA THR A 405 -1.42 2.03 -31.46
C THR A 405 -1.73 0.58 -31.87
N ASP A 406 -0.93 0.03 -32.77
CA ASP A 406 -1.07 -1.34 -33.29
C ASP A 406 -0.68 -2.35 -32.26
N LEU A 407 0.48 -2.15 -31.66
CA LEU A 407 1.03 -3.01 -30.63
C LEU A 407 0.11 -3.09 -29.41
N LEU A 408 -0.55 -1.98 -29.07
CA LEU A 408 -1.56 -1.94 -28.00
C LEU A 408 -2.93 -2.48 -28.45
N GLY A 409 -3.13 -2.83 -29.72
CA GLY A 409 -4.40 -3.34 -30.23
C GLY A 409 -5.54 -2.32 -30.13
N LEU A 410 -5.27 -1.05 -30.44
CA LEU A 410 -6.22 0.07 -30.30
C LEU A 410 -6.85 0.54 -31.62
N ARG A 411 -6.33 0.15 -32.79
CA ARG A 411 -6.83 0.62 -34.10
C ARG A 411 -8.33 0.48 -34.28
N ASN A 412 -8.89 -0.64 -33.82
CA ASN A 412 -10.31 -0.97 -34.01
C ASN A 412 -11.18 -0.62 -32.78
N GLU A 413 -10.60 -0.02 -31.75
CA GLU A 413 -11.29 0.33 -30.52
C GLU A 413 -12.01 1.69 -30.67
N ARG A 414 -13.35 1.67 -30.65
CA ARG A 414 -14.16 2.87 -30.93
C ARG A 414 -14.21 3.89 -29.78
N ASN A 415 -13.83 3.50 -28.57
CA ASN A 415 -14.02 4.29 -27.36
C ASN A 415 -12.69 4.71 -26.71
N VAL A 416 -11.59 4.80 -27.46
CA VAL A 416 -10.27 5.16 -26.89
C VAL A 416 -10.22 6.66 -26.57
N ALA A 417 -9.81 6.99 -25.35
CA ALA A 417 -9.55 8.38 -24.97
C ALA A 417 -8.39 8.97 -25.79
N ARG A 418 -8.57 10.17 -26.35
CA ARG A 418 -7.53 10.87 -27.10
C ARG A 418 -6.68 11.68 -26.13
N LEU A 419 -5.43 11.29 -25.95
CA LEU A 419 -4.50 11.94 -25.01
C LEU A 419 -3.60 12.93 -25.75
N ARG A 420 -3.48 14.16 -25.25
CA ARG A 420 -2.57 15.15 -25.83
C ARG A 420 -2.23 16.25 -24.81
N ARG A 421 -0.94 16.56 -24.66
CA ARG A 421 -0.44 17.73 -23.91
C ARG A 421 -1.07 17.89 -22.52
N GLY A 422 -1.13 16.81 -21.75
CA GLY A 422 -1.70 16.85 -20.40
C GLY A 422 -3.22 16.93 -20.34
N HIS A 423 -3.90 16.50 -21.40
CA HIS A 423 -5.36 16.45 -21.46
C HIS A 423 -5.82 15.13 -22.08
N ALA A 424 -7.05 14.73 -21.76
CA ALA A 424 -7.72 13.63 -22.43
C ALA A 424 -9.11 14.08 -22.92
N LEU A 425 -9.44 13.74 -24.15
CA LEU A 425 -10.82 13.78 -24.63
C LEU A 425 -11.38 12.37 -24.55
N LEU A 426 -12.23 12.12 -23.54
CA LEU A 426 -12.84 10.82 -23.28
C LEU A 426 -14.20 10.74 -24.00
N PRO A 427 -14.37 9.78 -24.94
CA PRO A 427 -15.64 9.62 -25.63
C PRO A 427 -16.78 9.28 -24.66
N SER A 428 -17.91 9.97 -24.79
CA SER A 428 -19.11 9.63 -24.00
C SER A 428 -19.92 8.53 -24.70
N PRO A 429 -20.41 7.50 -23.97
CA PRO A 429 -21.33 6.54 -24.56
C PRO A 429 -22.60 7.24 -25.06
N ARG A 430 -23.15 6.79 -26.19
CA ARG A 430 -24.46 7.24 -26.68
C ARG A 430 -25.51 7.01 -25.60
N ARG A 431 -26.28 8.05 -25.26
CA ARG A 431 -27.47 7.89 -24.41
C ARG A 431 -28.58 7.24 -25.23
N GLY A 432 -29.46 6.47 -24.57
CA GLY A 432 -30.65 5.93 -25.23
C GLY A 432 -31.48 7.08 -25.79
N GLY A 433 -31.79 7.04 -27.09
CA GLY A 433 -32.47 8.13 -27.81
C GLY A 433 -31.75 8.64 -29.06
N GLY A 434 -30.51 8.20 -29.34
CA GLY A 434 -29.80 8.55 -30.57
C GLY A 434 -29.01 9.86 -30.53
N GLU A 435 -29.09 10.63 -29.45
CA GLU A 435 -28.25 11.81 -29.22
C GLU A 435 -26.82 11.41 -28.82
N GLU A 436 -25.83 11.98 -29.51
CA GLU A 436 -24.42 11.82 -29.15
C GLU A 436 -24.17 12.52 -27.80
N GLY A 437 -23.59 11.79 -26.84
CA GLY A 437 -23.13 12.42 -25.61
C GLY A 437 -21.89 13.26 -25.91
N GLU A 438 -21.82 14.48 -25.36
CA GLU A 438 -20.64 15.31 -25.52
C GLU A 438 -19.39 14.63 -24.92
N ASP A 439 -18.32 14.58 -25.72
CA ASP A 439 -17.02 14.11 -25.27
C ASP A 439 -16.55 14.91 -24.06
N ARG A 440 -15.95 14.22 -23.08
CA ARG A 440 -15.49 14.86 -21.85
C ARG A 440 -14.03 15.25 -21.97
N LEU A 441 -13.75 16.55 -21.95
CA LEU A 441 -12.38 17.07 -21.82
C LEU A 441 -11.93 17.00 -20.34
N LEU A 442 -10.80 16.33 -20.12
CA LEU A 442 -10.20 16.09 -18.82
C LEU A 442 -8.81 16.74 -18.77
N ARG A 443 -8.47 17.37 -17.64
CA ARG A 443 -7.10 17.87 -17.39
C ARG A 443 -6.30 16.80 -16.67
N LEU A 444 -5.02 16.67 -16.99
CA LEU A 444 -4.13 15.64 -16.43
C LEU A 444 -2.78 16.26 -16.03
N MET A 445 -1.89 15.43 -15.48
CA MET A 445 -0.67 15.89 -14.83
C MET A 445 0.44 16.33 -15.80
N SER A 446 0.27 16.12 -17.11
CA SER A 446 1.23 16.45 -18.17
C SER A 446 2.52 15.62 -18.13
N GLU A 447 3.41 15.85 -19.10
CA GLU A 447 4.60 15.05 -19.40
C GLU A 447 5.68 15.09 -18.31
N LYS A 448 5.71 16.15 -17.50
CA LYS A 448 6.70 16.31 -16.41
C LYS A 448 6.36 15.50 -15.16
N ALA A 449 5.10 15.14 -14.98
CA ALA A 449 4.66 14.34 -13.85
C ALA A 449 4.69 12.87 -14.24
N THR A 450 5.56 12.12 -13.56
CA THR A 450 5.81 10.70 -13.81
C THR A 450 5.11 9.82 -12.78
N SER A 451 4.98 8.53 -13.09
CA SER A 451 4.44 7.54 -12.16
C SER A 451 5.28 6.26 -12.23
N SER A 452 5.47 5.60 -11.10
CA SER A 452 6.13 4.28 -11.04
C SER A 452 5.10 3.18 -10.79
N ALA A 453 5.34 1.98 -11.32
CA ALA A 453 4.43 0.86 -11.18
C ALA A 453 5.11 -0.45 -10.75
N GLY A 454 4.47 -1.21 -9.88
CA GLY A 454 4.79 -2.60 -9.58
C GLY A 454 3.70 -3.53 -10.11
N ALA A 455 4.09 -4.66 -10.68
CA ALA A 455 3.17 -5.70 -11.11
C ALA A 455 3.58 -7.08 -10.58
N VAL A 456 2.61 -7.87 -10.16
CA VAL A 456 2.83 -9.25 -9.69
C VAL A 456 1.95 -10.20 -10.46
N VAL A 457 2.55 -11.17 -11.14
CA VAL A 457 1.84 -12.31 -11.75
C VAL A 457 1.84 -13.45 -10.77
N ALA A 458 0.65 -13.94 -10.42
CA ALA A 458 0.47 -14.98 -9.41
C ALA A 458 -0.63 -15.96 -9.80
N HIS A 459 -0.50 -17.20 -9.34
CA HIS A 459 -1.53 -18.22 -9.50
C HIS A 459 -2.79 -17.83 -8.71
N HIS A 460 -4.00 -18.12 -9.21
CA HIS A 460 -5.26 -17.70 -8.57
C HIS A 460 -5.45 -18.22 -7.13
N GLN A 461 -4.84 -19.37 -6.80
CA GLN A 461 -4.81 -19.97 -5.46
C GLN A 461 -3.71 -19.39 -4.54
N ALA A 462 -2.87 -18.49 -5.04
CA ALA A 462 -1.82 -17.88 -4.23
C ALA A 462 -2.45 -17.03 -3.12
N PRO A 463 -1.93 -17.09 -1.88
CA PRO A 463 -2.46 -16.31 -0.77
C PRO A 463 -2.38 -14.80 -1.05
N LEU A 464 -3.53 -14.13 -1.07
CA LEU A 464 -3.62 -12.73 -1.48
C LEU A 464 -2.73 -11.79 -0.64
N ALA A 465 -2.58 -12.04 0.67
CA ALA A 465 -1.71 -11.25 1.53
C ALA A 465 -0.24 -11.26 1.08
N ARG A 466 0.27 -12.42 0.63
CA ARG A 466 1.62 -12.55 0.06
C ARG A 466 1.73 -11.77 -1.24
N VAL A 467 0.76 -11.93 -2.13
CA VAL A 467 0.72 -11.23 -3.43
C VAL A 467 0.75 -9.71 -3.23
N LEU A 468 -0.04 -9.17 -2.30
CA LEU A 468 -0.07 -7.74 -2.00
C LEU A 468 1.23 -7.22 -1.36
N ARG A 469 1.91 -8.05 -0.55
CA ARG A 469 3.22 -7.69 0.02
C ARG A 469 4.30 -7.63 -1.06
N GLU A 470 4.37 -8.66 -1.90
CA GLU A 470 5.26 -8.70 -3.06
C GLU A 470 4.98 -7.56 -4.03
N LEU A 471 3.71 -7.19 -4.21
CA LEU A 471 3.30 -6.08 -5.06
C LEU A 471 3.86 -4.75 -4.56
N ARG A 472 3.73 -4.48 -3.26
CA ARG A 472 4.31 -3.28 -2.63
C ARG A 472 5.84 -3.29 -2.68
N ALA A 473 6.48 -4.44 -2.51
CA ALA A 473 7.94 -4.55 -2.65
C ALA A 473 8.39 -4.29 -4.10
N THR A 474 7.60 -4.75 -5.07
CA THR A 474 7.86 -4.56 -6.50
C THR A 474 7.67 -3.11 -6.93
N GLU A 475 6.63 -2.43 -6.47
CA GLU A 475 6.44 -0.98 -6.69
C GLU A 475 7.59 -0.16 -6.07
N LYS A 476 7.98 -0.47 -4.83
CA LYS A 476 9.15 0.16 -4.19
C LYS A 476 10.43 -0.07 -4.97
N ARG A 477 10.62 -1.26 -5.56
CA ARG A 477 11.77 -1.57 -6.41
C ARG A 477 11.81 -0.67 -7.64
N ALA A 478 10.67 -0.45 -8.29
CA ALA A 478 10.57 0.48 -9.42
C ALA A 478 10.96 1.92 -9.00
N LYS A 479 10.47 2.40 -7.85
CA LYS A 479 10.86 3.71 -7.33
C LYS A 479 12.33 3.81 -6.94
N ALA A 480 12.91 2.74 -6.38
CA ALA A 480 14.32 2.68 -6.02
C ALA A 480 15.23 2.66 -7.25
N ALA A 481 14.74 2.19 -8.39
CA ALA A 481 15.46 2.17 -9.67
C ALA A 481 15.49 3.53 -10.41
N GLY A 482 15.23 4.63 -9.71
CA GLY A 482 15.28 5.99 -10.27
C GLY A 482 13.92 6.65 -10.52
N ARG A 483 12.80 5.98 -10.22
CA ARG A 483 11.41 6.40 -10.55
C ARG A 483 11.16 6.45 -12.05
N ASP A 484 9.95 6.82 -12.45
CA ASP A 484 9.48 6.75 -13.84
C ASP A 484 9.81 5.37 -14.47
N ALA A 485 9.51 4.32 -13.69
CA ALA A 485 9.85 2.95 -14.04
C ALA A 485 8.75 1.98 -13.63
N PHE A 486 8.81 0.78 -14.21
CA PHE A 486 7.97 -0.34 -13.80
C PHE A 486 8.81 -1.54 -13.38
N SER A 487 8.27 -2.34 -12.45
CA SER A 487 8.86 -3.62 -12.05
C SER A 487 7.80 -4.70 -12.14
N ILE A 488 8.15 -5.87 -12.69
CA ILE A 488 7.28 -7.04 -12.82
C ILE A 488 7.91 -8.17 -12.02
N ASN A 489 7.11 -8.85 -11.20
CA ASN A 489 7.52 -10.02 -10.44
C ASN A 489 6.61 -11.21 -10.78
N LEU A 490 7.20 -12.33 -11.17
CA LEU A 490 6.51 -13.58 -11.48
C LEU A 490 6.65 -14.55 -10.31
N LEU A 491 5.55 -14.77 -9.60
CA LEU A 491 5.45 -15.75 -8.52
C LEU A 491 5.05 -17.11 -9.10
N LYS A 492 6.05 -17.91 -9.47
CA LYS A 492 5.85 -19.27 -9.96
C LYS A 492 5.25 -20.17 -8.87
N ARG A 493 4.40 -21.12 -9.25
CA ARG A 493 3.85 -22.14 -8.33
C ARG A 493 4.95 -23.07 -7.78
N SER A 494 6.01 -23.27 -8.56
CA SER A 494 7.23 -24.01 -8.21
C SER A 494 8.45 -23.30 -8.82
N GLY A 495 9.55 -23.19 -8.05
CA GLY A 495 10.74 -22.42 -8.43
C GLY A 495 10.78 -21.02 -7.82
N GLY A 496 11.96 -20.38 -7.84
CA GLY A 496 12.17 -19.03 -7.28
C GLY A 496 11.38 -17.94 -8.02
N ALA A 497 11.15 -16.82 -7.35
CA ALA A 497 10.55 -15.64 -7.95
C ALA A 497 11.53 -15.01 -8.96
N VAL A 498 11.02 -14.63 -10.13
CA VAL A 498 11.79 -13.92 -11.17
C VAL A 498 11.24 -12.51 -11.27
N HIS A 499 12.13 -11.53 -11.29
CA HIS A 499 11.74 -10.12 -11.38
C HIS A 499 12.51 -9.40 -12.47
N LEU A 500 11.89 -8.36 -13.01
CA LEU A 500 12.45 -7.46 -14.01
C LEU A 500 12.07 -6.03 -13.62
N THR A 501 13.00 -5.08 -13.79
CA THR A 501 12.73 -3.65 -13.54
C THR A 501 13.29 -2.86 -14.70
N LEU A 502 12.46 -2.02 -15.31
CA LEU A 502 12.80 -1.23 -16.50
C LEU A 502 12.17 0.17 -16.38
N PRO A 503 12.82 1.21 -16.92
CA PRO A 503 12.18 2.52 -17.06
C PRO A 503 11.08 2.51 -18.12
N TRP A 504 10.24 3.54 -18.12
CA TRP A 504 9.21 3.70 -19.16
C TRP A 504 9.78 4.16 -20.51
N LEU A 505 10.80 5.02 -20.50
CA LEU A 505 11.52 5.46 -21.69
C LEU A 505 12.84 4.72 -21.82
N ASN A 506 13.33 4.58 -23.05
CA ASN A 506 14.66 4.04 -23.32
C ASN A 506 15.70 5.18 -23.19
N PRO A 507 16.57 5.21 -22.17
CA PRO A 507 17.55 6.28 -21.98
C PRO A 507 18.62 6.31 -23.07
N SER A 508 18.80 5.20 -23.81
CA SER A 508 19.75 5.08 -24.90
C SER A 508 19.19 5.57 -26.23
N SER A 509 17.91 5.91 -26.31
CA SER A 509 17.33 6.54 -27.48
C SER A 509 17.80 7.99 -27.59
N ASN A 510 17.61 8.61 -28.75
CA ASN A 510 17.90 10.04 -28.95
C ASN A 510 17.09 10.96 -28.02
N SER A 511 15.96 10.49 -27.49
CA SER A 511 15.15 11.23 -26.51
C SER A 511 15.64 11.07 -25.07
N GLY A 512 16.40 10.02 -24.77
CA GLY A 512 16.85 9.72 -23.42
C GLY A 512 15.67 9.56 -22.44
N ASN A 513 15.78 10.20 -21.27
CA ASN A 513 14.70 10.24 -20.27
C ASN A 513 13.75 11.44 -20.44
N ASP A 514 13.80 12.13 -21.58
CA ASP A 514 13.00 13.32 -21.83
C ASP A 514 11.70 12.97 -22.57
N TRP A 515 10.59 12.99 -21.84
CA TRP A 515 9.26 12.76 -22.39
C TRP A 515 8.90 13.74 -23.50
N HIS A 516 9.34 14.99 -23.42
CA HIS A 516 9.03 15.99 -24.45
C HIS A 516 9.62 15.58 -25.81
N LYS A 517 10.85 15.08 -25.81
CA LYS A 517 11.51 14.57 -27.02
C LYS A 517 10.94 13.22 -27.46
N ALA A 518 10.68 12.32 -26.52
CA ALA A 518 10.17 10.99 -26.83
C ALA A 518 8.80 11.04 -27.51
N LEU A 519 7.94 11.98 -27.11
CA LEU A 519 6.61 12.15 -27.69
C LEU A 519 6.61 12.74 -29.12
N GLN A 520 7.73 13.27 -29.62
CA GLN A 520 7.84 13.72 -31.01
C GLN A 520 7.94 12.55 -32.01
N GLY A 521 8.40 11.39 -31.54
CA GLY A 521 8.48 10.15 -32.32
C GLY A 521 7.35 9.17 -32.00
N ASP A 522 7.62 7.88 -32.15
CA ASP A 522 6.82 6.77 -31.62
C ASP A 522 7.47 6.25 -30.31
N LEU A 523 6.72 5.51 -29.48
CA LEU A 523 7.21 4.80 -28.30
C LEU A 523 7.22 3.27 -28.50
N ALA A 524 7.17 2.78 -29.74
CA ALA A 524 7.25 1.35 -30.06
C ALA A 524 8.61 0.70 -29.71
N ASP A 525 9.64 1.51 -29.46
CA ASP A 525 10.96 1.09 -28.97
C ASP A 525 11.10 1.20 -27.43
N ALA A 526 10.09 1.75 -26.75
CA ALA A 526 10.08 1.86 -25.30
C ALA A 526 10.17 0.46 -24.65
N PRO A 527 10.79 0.32 -23.46
CA PRO A 527 11.02 -1.00 -22.85
C PRO A 527 9.74 -1.83 -22.67
N ALA A 528 8.61 -1.21 -22.33
CA ALA A 528 7.32 -1.91 -22.24
C ALA A 528 6.83 -2.42 -23.60
N ALA A 529 6.98 -1.62 -24.67
CA ALA A 529 6.64 -2.00 -26.04
C ALA A 529 7.56 -3.13 -26.54
N LEU A 530 8.86 -3.07 -26.23
CA LEU A 530 9.82 -4.13 -26.55
C LEU A 530 9.45 -5.46 -25.90
N LEU A 531 9.01 -5.44 -24.63
CA LEU A 531 8.50 -6.63 -23.95
C LEU A 531 7.23 -7.19 -24.62
N MET A 532 6.34 -6.33 -25.12
CA MET A 532 5.16 -6.77 -25.86
C MET A 532 5.53 -7.43 -27.18
N ARG A 533 6.48 -6.85 -27.93
CA ARG A 533 7.00 -7.46 -29.17
C ARG A 533 7.72 -8.79 -28.91
N LEU A 534 8.47 -8.89 -27.80
CA LEU A 534 9.07 -10.14 -27.37
C LEU A 534 8.00 -11.19 -27.03
N ARG A 535 6.95 -10.80 -26.29
CA ARG A 535 5.79 -11.66 -26.01
C ARG A 535 5.16 -12.15 -27.32
N ASP A 536 4.92 -11.25 -28.27
CA ASP A 536 4.25 -11.57 -29.54
C ASP A 536 5.13 -12.48 -30.42
N CYS A 537 6.45 -12.29 -30.39
CA CYS A 537 7.42 -13.18 -31.01
C CYS A 537 7.29 -14.62 -30.47
N PHE A 538 7.20 -14.80 -29.14
CA PHE A 538 7.00 -16.11 -28.50
C PHE A 538 5.58 -16.66 -28.61
N ALA A 539 4.57 -15.81 -28.84
CA ALA A 539 3.21 -16.25 -29.10
C ALA A 539 3.04 -16.78 -30.53
N GLY A 540 3.90 -16.37 -31.47
CA GLY A 540 3.99 -16.89 -32.82
C GLY A 540 4.76 -18.21 -32.91
N ASN A 541 5.58 -18.35 -33.95
CA ASN A 541 6.29 -19.61 -34.26
C ASN A 541 7.60 -19.81 -33.47
N THR A 542 7.96 -18.88 -32.58
CA THR A 542 9.25 -18.95 -31.88
C THR A 542 9.25 -20.04 -30.81
N SER A 543 10.19 -20.96 -30.92
CA SER A 543 10.39 -22.01 -29.91
C SER A 543 10.81 -21.42 -28.56
N ARG A 544 10.25 -21.97 -27.48
CA ARG A 544 10.65 -21.65 -26.09
C ARG A 544 12.14 -21.95 -25.84
N GLY A 545 12.75 -22.82 -26.63
CA GLY A 545 14.19 -23.09 -26.61
C GLY A 545 15.05 -21.85 -26.79
N ALA A 546 14.56 -20.80 -27.47
CA ALA A 546 15.26 -19.53 -27.60
C ALA A 546 15.62 -18.92 -26.25
N ALA A 547 14.70 -18.93 -25.29
CA ALA A 547 14.93 -18.38 -23.96
C ALA A 547 15.93 -19.21 -23.15
N TYR A 548 15.80 -20.55 -23.18
CA TYR A 548 16.70 -21.45 -22.45
C TYR A 548 18.13 -21.39 -22.98
N LEU A 549 18.29 -21.41 -24.30
CA LEU A 549 19.60 -21.31 -24.94
C LEU A 549 20.25 -19.96 -24.66
N THR A 550 19.45 -18.88 -24.71
CA THR A 550 19.91 -17.53 -24.32
C THR A 550 20.44 -17.49 -22.89
N GLN A 551 19.72 -18.09 -21.93
CA GLN A 551 20.21 -18.17 -20.55
C GLN A 551 21.51 -18.97 -20.43
N GLY A 552 21.67 -20.04 -21.21
CA GLY A 552 22.88 -20.85 -21.21
C GLY A 552 24.12 -20.07 -21.65
N TRP A 553 24.11 -19.50 -22.86
CA TRP A 553 25.30 -18.81 -23.38
C TRP A 553 25.54 -17.42 -22.77
N LEU A 554 24.55 -16.82 -22.10
CA LEU A 554 24.73 -15.55 -21.37
C LEU A 554 25.78 -15.66 -20.27
N GLU A 555 25.90 -16.82 -19.63
CA GLU A 555 26.90 -17.08 -18.57
C GLU A 555 28.33 -17.18 -19.13
N ASP A 556 28.46 -17.53 -20.42
CA ASP A 556 29.73 -17.73 -21.11
C ASP A 556 30.23 -16.46 -21.82
N LEU A 557 29.46 -15.36 -21.81
CA LEU A 557 29.86 -14.13 -22.48
C LEU A 557 31.08 -13.47 -21.80
N PRO A 558 32.03 -12.91 -22.58
CA PRO A 558 33.10 -12.10 -22.03
C PRO A 558 32.54 -10.86 -21.30
N THR A 559 33.23 -10.43 -20.24
CA THR A 559 32.84 -9.22 -19.51
C THR A 559 33.25 -7.96 -20.27
N THR A 560 32.66 -6.82 -19.90
CA THR A 560 33.07 -5.49 -20.45
C THR A 560 34.54 -5.18 -20.23
N ALA A 561 35.17 -5.79 -19.21
CA ALA A 561 36.60 -5.61 -18.95
C ALA A 561 37.48 -6.35 -19.96
N HIS A 562 36.97 -7.42 -20.59
CA HIS A 562 37.73 -8.23 -21.54
C HIS A 562 37.73 -7.66 -22.95
N ILE A 563 36.57 -7.21 -23.45
CA ILE A 563 36.40 -6.85 -24.87
C ILE A 563 35.94 -5.41 -25.11
N GLY A 564 35.77 -4.62 -24.04
CA GLY A 564 35.21 -3.28 -24.15
C GLY A 564 33.68 -3.28 -24.24
N ARG A 565 33.11 -2.08 -24.20
CA ARG A 565 31.66 -1.86 -24.09
C ARG A 565 30.93 -2.18 -25.39
N ASP A 566 31.40 -1.59 -26.47
CA ASP A 566 30.72 -1.63 -27.77
C ASP A 566 30.75 -3.05 -28.35
N ALA A 567 31.92 -3.71 -28.29
CA ALA A 567 32.06 -5.08 -28.75
C ALA A 567 31.18 -6.09 -27.97
N LEU A 568 30.96 -5.88 -26.66
CA LEU A 568 30.04 -6.73 -25.90
C LEU A 568 28.58 -6.49 -26.30
N SER A 569 28.20 -5.23 -26.55
CA SER A 569 26.86 -4.90 -27.04
C SER A 569 26.60 -5.54 -28.41
N ASP A 570 27.57 -5.46 -29.32
CA ASP A 570 27.48 -6.07 -30.66
C ASP A 570 27.42 -7.60 -30.59
N LEU A 571 28.23 -8.22 -29.74
CA LEU A 571 28.21 -9.66 -29.50
C LEU A 571 26.86 -10.12 -28.94
N LEU A 572 26.30 -9.38 -27.98
CA LEU A 572 25.00 -9.66 -27.40
C LEU A 572 23.89 -9.52 -28.45
N ALA A 573 23.93 -8.45 -29.24
CA ALA A 573 22.98 -8.20 -30.33
C ALA A 573 23.03 -9.31 -31.38
N ALA A 574 24.22 -9.71 -31.82
CA ALA A 574 24.41 -10.77 -32.80
C ALA A 574 23.90 -12.12 -32.28
N ASN A 575 24.24 -12.50 -31.03
CA ASN A 575 23.79 -13.76 -30.43
C ASN A 575 22.28 -13.80 -30.21
N LEU A 576 21.67 -12.72 -29.70
CA LEU A 576 20.22 -12.64 -29.53
C LEU A 576 19.50 -12.73 -30.88
N SER A 577 19.98 -11.98 -31.87
CA SER A 577 19.41 -11.96 -33.23
C SER A 577 19.48 -13.33 -33.88
N TYR A 578 20.64 -13.98 -33.81
CA TYR A 578 20.86 -15.33 -34.31
C TYR A 578 19.96 -16.35 -33.61
N GLN A 579 19.92 -16.30 -32.28
CA GLN A 579 19.19 -17.27 -31.47
C GLN A 579 17.68 -17.15 -31.66
N LEU A 580 17.13 -15.94 -31.72
CA LEU A 580 15.71 -15.72 -32.02
C LEU A 580 15.38 -16.18 -33.44
N GLY A 581 16.21 -15.83 -34.42
CA GLY A 581 15.99 -16.20 -35.83
C GLY A 581 16.02 -17.71 -36.04
N ARG A 582 17.02 -18.39 -35.48
CA ARG A 582 17.16 -19.85 -35.55
C ARG A 582 15.99 -20.60 -34.94
N GLN A 583 15.31 -19.99 -33.97
CA GLN A 583 14.16 -20.60 -33.28
C GLN A 583 12.82 -20.19 -33.87
N GLY A 584 12.80 -19.56 -35.06
CA GLY A 584 11.57 -19.22 -35.78
C GLY A 584 11.01 -17.83 -35.48
N GLY A 585 11.77 -16.95 -34.84
CA GLY A 585 11.36 -15.58 -34.54
C GLY A 585 11.32 -14.67 -35.75
N ALA A 586 10.20 -13.98 -35.95
CA ALA A 586 10.09 -12.87 -36.90
C ALA A 586 10.85 -11.64 -36.38
N ASP A 587 11.37 -10.80 -37.30
CA ASP A 587 12.11 -9.56 -37.00
C ASP A 587 13.26 -9.72 -35.99
N SER A 588 13.84 -10.91 -35.93
CA SER A 588 14.82 -11.29 -34.91
C SER A 588 16.06 -10.40 -34.86
N ALA A 589 16.49 -9.85 -36.00
CA ALA A 589 17.63 -8.93 -36.05
C ALA A 589 17.36 -7.61 -35.32
N VAL A 590 16.22 -6.97 -35.61
CA VAL A 590 15.82 -5.70 -34.96
C VAL A 590 15.55 -5.94 -33.47
N LEU A 591 14.81 -7.01 -33.15
CA LEU A 591 14.45 -7.34 -31.78
C LEU A 591 15.69 -7.69 -30.94
N GLY A 592 16.63 -8.47 -31.50
CA GLY A 592 17.88 -8.83 -30.84
C GLY A 592 18.77 -7.62 -30.56
N GLN A 593 18.89 -6.69 -31.50
CA GLN A 593 19.64 -5.45 -31.32
C GLN A 593 19.04 -4.57 -30.22
N GLN A 594 17.71 -4.38 -30.22
CA GLN A 594 17.03 -3.57 -29.21
C GLN A 594 17.11 -4.19 -27.81
N LEU A 595 16.98 -5.52 -27.71
CA LEU A 595 17.14 -6.24 -26.45
C LEU A 595 18.57 -6.16 -25.92
N ALA A 596 19.58 -6.23 -26.79
CA ALA A 596 20.97 -6.06 -26.39
C ALA A 596 21.24 -4.66 -25.85
N THR A 597 20.77 -3.62 -26.54
CA THR A 597 20.86 -2.23 -26.07
C THR A 597 20.22 -2.09 -24.69
N LEU A 598 19.04 -2.66 -24.47
CA LEU A 598 18.36 -2.62 -23.18
C LEU A 598 19.16 -3.37 -22.09
N ALA A 599 19.51 -4.63 -22.34
CA ALA A 599 20.22 -5.47 -21.37
C ALA A 599 21.55 -4.85 -20.95
N TYR A 600 22.27 -4.24 -21.90
CA TYR A 600 23.57 -3.61 -21.66
C TYR A 600 23.48 -2.36 -20.76
N HIS A 601 22.49 -1.50 -21.00
CA HIS A 601 22.34 -0.25 -20.23
C HIS A 601 21.71 -0.46 -18.85
N PHE A 602 20.99 -1.57 -18.64
CA PHE A 602 20.25 -1.84 -17.40
C PHE A 602 20.78 -3.00 -16.55
N GLY A 603 21.77 -3.77 -17.04
CA GLY A 603 22.33 -4.95 -16.37
C GLY A 603 23.06 -4.70 -15.03
N ARG A 604 22.92 -3.55 -14.38
CA ARG A 604 23.60 -3.19 -13.12
C ARG A 604 22.82 -3.45 -11.84
N ALA A 605 21.60 -3.98 -11.89
CA ALA A 605 20.90 -4.46 -10.71
C ALA A 605 20.71 -5.97 -10.83
N ILE A 606 21.37 -6.74 -9.95
CA ILE A 606 21.14 -8.16 -9.57
C ILE A 606 22.49 -8.89 -9.48
N ARG A 607 23.06 -8.96 -8.27
CA ARG A 607 23.84 -10.14 -7.85
C ARG A 607 22.90 -11.04 -7.06
N PRO A 608 22.72 -12.32 -7.42
CA PRO A 608 22.28 -13.32 -6.47
C PRO A 608 23.40 -13.50 -5.43
N THR A 609 23.11 -13.37 -4.14
CA THR A 609 24.05 -13.79 -3.09
C THR A 609 24.13 -15.32 -3.08
N PRO A 610 25.32 -15.92 -3.26
CA PRO A 610 25.48 -17.37 -3.11
C PRO A 610 25.40 -17.74 -1.62
N SER A 611 24.58 -18.74 -1.31
CA SER A 611 24.51 -19.38 0.00
C SER A 611 25.78 -20.21 0.24
N ALA A 612 26.64 -19.79 1.18
CA ALA A 612 27.86 -20.50 1.51
C ALA A 612 27.62 -21.64 2.52
N THR A 613 28.23 -22.78 2.21
CA THR A 613 28.23 -24.08 2.92
C THR A 613 29.11 -24.08 4.18
N CYS A 614 28.69 -24.87 5.18
CA CYS A 614 29.34 -25.07 6.48
C CYS A 614 30.58 -26.00 6.41
N TRP A 615 31.56 -25.75 7.30
CA TRP A 615 32.66 -26.65 7.69
C TRP A 615 32.84 -26.63 9.23
N PRO A 616 33.37 -27.70 9.88
CA PRO A 616 33.27 -27.90 11.34
C PRO A 616 34.49 -27.46 12.18
N SER A 617 34.24 -27.27 13.48
CA SER A 617 35.14 -26.80 14.58
C SER A 617 36.22 -27.77 15.05
N PRO A 618 37.10 -27.36 16.01
CA PRO A 618 36.90 -27.86 17.39
C PRO A 618 37.24 -26.91 18.57
N ASN A 619 36.41 -27.05 19.62
CA ASN A 619 36.61 -27.05 21.08
C ASN A 619 37.69 -26.20 21.78
N PHE A 620 37.24 -25.37 22.74
CA PHE A 620 37.89 -25.18 24.05
C PHE A 620 36.84 -24.91 25.15
N LEU A 621 36.98 -25.61 26.29
CA LEU A 621 36.23 -25.42 27.54
C LEU A 621 36.95 -24.40 28.42
N PRO A 622 36.23 -23.64 29.29
CA PRO A 622 36.81 -23.43 30.61
C PRO A 622 35.84 -23.53 31.81
N ALA A 623 36.51 -23.53 32.96
CA ALA A 623 36.15 -23.96 34.31
C ALA A 623 35.04 -23.18 35.06
N LYS A 624 34.54 -23.87 36.09
CA LYS A 624 33.56 -23.47 37.12
C LYS A 624 34.05 -22.33 38.03
N ALA A 625 33.12 -21.48 38.47
CA ALA A 625 33.21 -20.76 39.74
C ALA A 625 31.82 -20.68 40.43
N ALA A 626 31.81 -20.85 41.76
CA ALA A 626 30.64 -20.97 42.63
C ALA A 626 30.16 -19.62 43.23
N PRO A 627 28.94 -19.52 43.83
CA PRO A 627 28.18 -18.27 43.93
C PRO A 627 27.96 -17.74 45.37
N ALA A 628 27.50 -16.47 45.47
CA ALA A 628 26.81 -15.90 46.64
C ALA A 628 25.69 -14.91 46.19
N PRO A 629 24.82 -14.38 47.08
CA PRO A 629 23.53 -14.94 47.49
C PRO A 629 22.29 -14.32 46.81
N ARG A 630 21.09 -14.80 47.19
CA ARG A 630 19.79 -14.66 46.52
C ARG A 630 19.00 -13.42 46.97
N ARG A 631 18.49 -12.64 45.99
CA ARG A 631 17.22 -11.90 46.04
C ARG A 631 16.33 -12.44 44.91
N THR A 632 15.02 -12.53 45.13
CA THR A 632 13.99 -13.08 44.21
C THR A 632 14.29 -12.77 42.74
N ARG A 633 14.89 -13.75 42.02
CA ARG A 633 15.54 -13.53 40.72
C ARG A 633 14.52 -13.63 39.59
N MET A 634 14.31 -12.54 38.86
CA MET A 634 13.83 -12.60 37.48
C MET A 634 14.81 -13.49 36.70
N THR A 635 14.28 -14.52 36.03
CA THR A 635 15.11 -15.42 35.22
C THR A 635 15.11 -14.89 33.80
N THR A 636 16.30 -14.57 33.28
CA THR A 636 16.46 -14.08 31.90
C THR A 636 17.22 -15.09 31.06
N LEU A 637 16.76 -15.27 29.82
CA LEU A 637 17.25 -16.26 28.88
C LEU A 637 17.58 -15.62 27.54
N PHE A 638 18.59 -16.14 26.87
CA PHE A 638 18.84 -15.89 25.46
C PHE A 638 18.46 -17.13 24.65
N LEU A 639 17.61 -16.92 23.64
CA LEU A 639 17.06 -17.92 22.76
C LEU A 639 17.73 -17.73 21.39
N GLU A 640 18.78 -18.50 21.15
CA GLU A 640 19.52 -18.48 19.89
C GLU A 640 18.84 -19.43 18.89
N PRO A 641 18.37 -18.94 17.74
CA PRO A 641 17.85 -19.81 16.69
C PRO A 641 18.99 -20.59 16.02
N LEU A 642 18.95 -21.95 16.02
CA LEU A 642 19.93 -22.76 15.27
C LEU A 642 19.69 -22.81 13.77
N ASP A 643 18.50 -22.45 13.35
CA ASP A 643 18.02 -22.66 12.00
C ASP A 643 16.91 -21.63 11.72
N VAL A 644 16.47 -21.60 10.46
CA VAL A 644 15.40 -20.76 9.99
C VAL A 644 14.10 -21.08 10.75
N LEU A 645 13.55 -20.07 11.44
CA LEU A 645 12.38 -20.23 12.29
C LEU A 645 11.09 -19.98 11.51
N PHE A 646 10.17 -20.94 11.58
CA PHE A 646 8.79 -20.69 11.17
C PHE A 646 8.03 -20.04 12.32
N LEU A 647 8.14 -18.72 12.41
CA LEU A 647 7.42 -17.92 13.39
C LEU A 647 5.94 -17.87 12.98
N ARG A 648 5.10 -18.64 13.66
CA ARG A 648 3.66 -18.61 13.42
C ARG A 648 3.09 -17.28 13.91
N GLY A 649 2.50 -16.51 13.02
CA GLY A 649 1.41 -15.61 13.41
C GLY A 649 0.21 -16.42 13.92
N ASN A 650 -0.79 -15.78 14.52
CA ASN A 650 -2.03 -16.45 14.97
C ASN A 650 -2.91 -16.96 13.80
N GLN A 651 -2.41 -16.98 12.56
CA GLN A 651 -3.10 -17.48 11.37
C GLN A 651 -3.03 -19.00 11.32
N HIS A 652 -4.19 -19.65 11.14
CA HIS A 652 -4.27 -21.09 11.02
C HIS A 652 -3.57 -21.59 9.75
N PHE A 653 -2.81 -22.67 9.91
CA PHE A 653 -2.04 -23.33 8.87
C PHE A 653 -2.65 -24.72 8.57
N GLY A 654 -2.66 -25.16 7.30
CA GLY A 654 -3.09 -26.52 6.91
C GLY A 654 -4.30 -26.62 5.97
N ALA A 655 -4.94 -25.50 5.61
CA ALA A 655 -5.90 -25.46 4.50
C ALA A 655 -5.17 -25.16 3.18
N ALA A 656 -5.70 -25.61 2.04
CA ALA A 656 -5.15 -25.29 0.73
C ALA A 656 -5.05 -23.76 0.56
N GLY A 657 -3.86 -23.25 0.19
CA GLY A 657 -3.63 -21.82 0.06
C GLY A 657 -3.42 -21.04 1.38
N ALA A 658 -3.17 -21.71 2.52
CA ALA A 658 -2.80 -21.04 3.76
C ALA A 658 -1.38 -20.44 3.67
N HIS A 659 -1.21 -19.21 4.17
CA HIS A 659 0.07 -18.53 4.32
C HIS A 659 0.30 -18.17 5.77
N GLY A 660 1.45 -18.54 6.31
CA GLY A 660 1.90 -18.08 7.62
C GLY A 660 2.87 -16.94 7.40
N ALA A 661 2.41 -15.73 7.71
CA ALA A 661 3.30 -14.58 7.78
C ALA A 661 4.14 -14.66 9.05
N ALA A 662 5.45 -14.50 8.92
CA ALA A 662 6.35 -14.43 10.05
C ALA A 662 6.43 -12.99 10.59
N LEU A 663 5.99 -12.78 11.82
CA LEU A 663 6.19 -11.52 12.54
C LEU A 663 7.55 -11.57 13.24
N THR A 664 8.41 -10.58 13.02
CA THR A 664 9.70 -10.43 13.73
C THR A 664 9.85 -9.02 14.29
N PRO A 665 10.04 -8.87 15.61
CA PRO A 665 10.00 -9.93 16.62
C PRO A 665 8.60 -10.57 16.71
N PRO A 666 8.50 -11.87 17.05
CA PRO A 666 7.21 -12.54 17.15
C PRO A 666 6.45 -12.09 18.40
N TRP A 667 5.18 -12.49 18.50
CA TRP A 667 4.40 -12.24 19.71
C TRP A 667 5.06 -12.90 20.93
N PRO A 668 5.08 -12.24 22.11
CA PRO A 668 5.67 -12.80 23.33
C PRO A 668 5.05 -14.15 23.76
N SER A 669 3.83 -14.44 23.30
CA SER A 669 3.18 -15.75 23.50
C SER A 669 3.98 -16.93 22.95
N LEU A 670 4.79 -16.72 21.90
CA LEU A 670 5.70 -17.73 21.37
C LEU A 670 6.69 -18.20 22.44
N ALA A 671 7.38 -17.25 23.07
CA ALA A 671 8.34 -17.53 24.12
C ALA A 671 7.66 -18.09 25.37
N ALA A 672 6.53 -17.52 25.79
CA ALA A 672 5.77 -18.02 26.93
C ALA A 672 5.33 -19.49 26.74
N GLY A 673 4.81 -19.84 25.56
CA GLY A 673 4.38 -21.21 25.25
C GLY A 673 5.55 -22.18 25.20
N ALA A 674 6.66 -21.78 24.59
CA ALA A 674 7.85 -22.60 24.48
C ALA A 674 8.50 -22.88 25.85
N ILE A 675 8.61 -21.84 26.70
CA ILE A 675 9.14 -21.95 28.07
C ILE A 675 8.22 -22.84 28.93
N ARG A 676 6.90 -22.59 28.94
CA ARG A 676 5.95 -23.41 29.71
C ARG A 676 5.95 -24.87 29.29
N SER A 677 6.01 -25.15 27.98
CA SER A 677 6.07 -26.52 27.47
C SER A 677 7.33 -27.25 27.94
N ARG A 678 8.47 -26.55 27.98
CA ARG A 678 9.72 -27.13 28.49
C ARG A 678 9.67 -27.38 30.00
N LEU A 679 9.13 -26.44 30.77
CA LEU A 679 8.94 -26.60 32.21
C LEU A 679 8.01 -27.78 32.53
N MET A 680 6.91 -27.94 31.79
CA MET A 680 6.03 -29.09 31.94
C MET A 680 6.74 -30.42 31.61
N ALA A 681 7.59 -30.43 30.57
CA ALA A 681 8.41 -31.60 30.27
C ALA A 681 9.46 -31.93 31.34
N GLN A 682 9.71 -31.01 32.30
CA GLN A 682 10.58 -31.22 33.46
C GLN A 682 9.79 -31.55 34.74
N GLY A 683 8.48 -31.73 34.65
CA GLY A 683 7.62 -32.15 35.78
C GLY A 683 6.74 -31.04 36.37
N GLU A 684 6.78 -29.81 35.84
CA GLU A 684 5.85 -28.76 36.25
C GLU A 684 4.41 -29.05 35.78
N THR A 685 3.42 -28.60 36.54
CA THR A 685 2.00 -28.78 36.22
C THR A 685 1.35 -27.47 35.79
N VAL A 686 0.16 -27.56 35.19
CA VAL A 686 -0.63 -26.36 34.84
C VAL A 686 -0.92 -25.49 36.09
N ALA A 687 -1.12 -26.14 37.25
CA ALA A 687 -1.35 -25.45 38.51
C ALA A 687 -0.10 -24.70 39.01
N THR A 688 1.09 -25.31 38.93
CA THR A 688 2.34 -24.65 39.35
C THR A 688 2.74 -23.50 38.43
N LEU A 689 2.35 -23.55 37.15
CA LEU A 689 2.59 -22.49 36.17
C LEU A 689 1.49 -21.42 36.10
N ALA A 690 0.46 -21.46 36.96
CA ALA A 690 -0.64 -20.49 36.96
C ALA A 690 -0.14 -19.04 37.13
N ASN A 691 0.93 -18.87 37.91
CA ASN A 691 1.58 -17.57 38.17
C ASN A 691 2.72 -17.25 37.21
N PHE A 692 2.99 -18.07 36.19
CA PHE A 692 3.99 -17.76 35.18
C PHE A 692 3.65 -16.45 34.48
N ARG A 693 4.58 -15.49 34.51
CA ARG A 693 4.48 -14.22 33.80
C ARG A 693 5.77 -13.98 33.03
N LEU A 694 5.63 -13.74 31.73
CA LEU A 694 6.72 -13.24 30.91
C LEU A 694 6.85 -11.74 31.20
N ALA A 695 7.98 -11.34 31.77
CA ALA A 695 8.28 -9.96 32.16
C ALA A 695 8.91 -9.15 31.01
N HIS A 696 9.65 -9.82 30.12
CA HIS A 696 10.26 -9.19 28.95
C HIS A 696 10.40 -10.18 27.79
N PHE A 697 10.24 -9.70 26.57
CA PHE A 697 10.59 -10.42 25.35
C PHE A 697 11.03 -9.43 24.26
N GLY A 698 12.23 -9.61 23.71
CA GLY A 698 12.83 -8.72 22.72
C GLY A 698 13.90 -9.40 21.88
N LEU A 699 14.54 -8.65 20.99
CA LEU A 699 15.71 -9.11 20.24
C LEU A 699 16.99 -8.80 21.02
N GLY A 700 18.02 -9.62 20.81
CA GLY A 700 19.37 -9.37 21.29
C GLY A 700 20.40 -9.94 20.33
N GLN A 701 21.65 -9.50 20.49
CA GLN A 701 22.78 -10.05 19.73
C GLN A 701 24.01 -10.23 20.62
N TYR A 702 24.92 -11.14 20.25
CA TYR A 702 26.23 -11.19 20.91
C TYR A 702 27.14 -10.05 20.40
N THR A 703 27.80 -9.39 21.34
CA THR A 703 28.89 -8.45 21.07
C THR A 703 30.17 -9.21 20.72
N THR A 704 31.19 -8.50 20.24
CA THR A 704 32.53 -9.05 19.98
C THR A 704 33.16 -9.71 21.21
N ASP A 705 32.78 -9.24 22.40
CA ASP A 705 33.32 -9.72 23.69
C ASP A 705 32.52 -10.90 24.25
N GLY A 706 31.56 -11.43 23.49
CA GLY A 706 30.73 -12.58 23.89
C GLY A 706 29.63 -12.26 24.91
N LEU A 707 29.41 -10.97 25.22
CA LEU A 707 28.27 -10.52 26.00
C LEU A 707 27.02 -10.42 25.11
N ILE A 708 25.83 -10.48 25.71
CA ILE A 708 24.57 -10.32 24.98
C ILE A 708 24.07 -8.90 25.23
N GLU A 709 23.86 -8.16 24.15
CA GLU A 709 23.20 -6.86 24.19
C GLU A 709 21.73 -6.95 23.74
N LEU A 710 20.90 -6.09 24.33
CA LEU A 710 19.50 -5.93 23.94
C LEU A 710 19.39 -4.99 22.73
N LEU A 711 18.47 -5.32 21.83
CA LEU A 711 18.13 -4.48 20.69
C LEU A 711 16.75 -3.86 20.89
N LEU A 712 16.65 -2.55 20.76
CA LEU A 712 15.40 -1.81 20.89
C LEU A 712 14.97 -1.28 19.51
N PRO A 713 13.72 -1.44 19.06
CA PRO A 713 13.24 -0.70 17.89
C PRO A 713 13.46 0.80 18.09
N LEU A 714 13.75 1.54 17.03
CA LEU A 714 13.95 2.99 17.13
C LEU A 714 12.77 3.64 17.91
N PRO A 715 13.03 4.35 19.02
CA PRO A 715 11.98 4.96 19.84
C PRO A 715 11.11 5.93 19.03
N ALA A 716 9.82 6.04 19.39
CA ALA A 716 8.86 6.84 18.63
C ALA A 716 9.13 8.36 18.68
N ASP A 717 9.87 8.81 19.69
CA ASP A 717 10.38 10.17 19.85
C ASP A 717 11.66 10.43 19.04
N VAL A 718 12.19 9.43 18.33
CA VAL A 718 13.39 9.54 17.49
C VAL A 718 13.03 9.28 16.03
N MET A 719 13.51 10.15 15.15
CA MET A 719 13.34 10.06 13.71
C MET A 719 14.70 10.13 13.01
N VAL A 720 14.95 9.20 12.09
CA VAL A 720 16.12 9.22 11.19
C VAL A 720 15.57 9.35 9.76
N SER A 721 16.09 10.28 8.96
CA SER A 721 15.49 10.66 7.68
C SER A 721 16.42 10.52 6.48
N ARG A 722 17.73 10.38 6.71
CA ARG A 722 18.76 10.24 5.68
C ARG A 722 19.41 8.87 5.74
N GLU A 723 19.88 8.42 4.58
CA GLU A 723 20.53 7.11 4.47
C GLU A 723 21.84 7.01 5.24
N THR A 724 22.51 8.13 5.53
CA THR A 724 23.77 8.20 6.27
C THR A 724 23.63 7.84 7.75
N LEU A 725 22.41 7.55 8.26
CA LEU A 725 22.09 7.17 9.64
C LEU A 725 22.60 8.13 10.74
N ALA A 726 23.24 9.23 10.37
CA ALA A 726 23.85 10.21 11.27
C ALA A 726 22.94 11.42 11.53
N ASP A 727 21.66 11.35 11.18
CA ASP A 727 20.72 12.47 11.21
C ASP A 727 19.54 12.25 12.17
N ALA A 728 19.79 11.60 13.31
CA ALA A 728 18.75 11.41 14.32
C ALA A 728 18.19 12.78 14.78
N ARG A 729 16.86 12.87 14.81
CA ARG A 729 16.07 14.02 15.26
C ARG A 729 15.11 13.57 16.36
N TYR A 730 14.87 14.45 17.31
CA TYR A 730 14.07 14.15 18.49
C TYR A 730 12.76 14.95 18.46
N ALA A 731 11.68 14.32 18.90
CA ALA A 731 10.41 14.98 19.08
C ALA A 731 10.49 15.93 20.28
N ILE A 732 10.06 17.17 20.08
CA ILE A 732 10.01 18.19 21.11
C ILE A 732 8.55 18.39 21.50
N PRO A 733 8.14 18.13 22.77
CA PRO A 733 6.79 18.41 23.24
C PRO A 733 6.47 19.91 23.12
N THR A 734 5.59 20.24 22.19
CA THR A 734 5.31 21.62 21.78
C THR A 734 3.84 21.94 21.99
N ALA A 735 3.54 23.01 22.73
CA ALA A 735 2.17 23.50 22.87
C ALA A 735 1.69 24.06 21.51
N PRO A 736 0.48 23.70 21.04
CA PRO A 736 -0.09 24.31 19.85
C PRO A 736 -0.15 25.84 19.99
N PRO A 737 0.28 26.61 18.97
CA PRO A 737 0.13 28.06 18.97
C PRO A 737 -1.35 28.48 19.07
N PRO A 738 -1.65 29.70 19.56
CA PRO A 738 -3.02 30.21 19.60
C PRO A 738 -3.71 30.12 18.23
N GLY A 739 -4.95 29.61 18.21
CA GLY A 739 -5.74 29.40 17.00
C GLY A 739 -5.43 28.11 16.22
N VAL A 740 -4.30 27.44 16.48
CA VAL A 740 -4.00 26.13 15.88
C VAL A 740 -4.67 25.02 16.70
N ALA A 741 -5.38 24.12 16.03
CA ALA A 741 -6.12 23.03 16.67
C ALA A 741 -5.84 21.68 16.01
N SER A 742 -6.07 20.60 16.74
CA SER A 742 -5.97 19.23 16.22
C SER A 742 -6.90 18.27 16.95
N SER A 743 -7.10 17.09 16.37
CA SER A 743 -7.87 15.97 16.95
C SER A 743 -7.31 15.42 18.26
N HIS A 744 -6.12 15.86 18.69
CA HIS A 744 -5.38 15.17 19.73
C HIS A 744 -5.68 15.74 21.14
N ALA A 745 -5.75 14.86 22.14
CA ALA A 745 -6.19 15.21 23.50
C ALA A 745 -5.09 15.79 24.42
N LEU A 746 -3.81 15.65 24.04
CA LEU A 746 -2.68 16.15 24.84
C LEU A 746 -2.50 17.67 24.67
N ALA A 747 -2.14 18.34 25.76
CA ALA A 747 -1.82 19.77 25.77
C ALA A 747 -0.55 20.13 24.95
N ARG A 748 0.29 19.15 24.63
CA ARG A 748 1.51 19.31 23.82
C ARG A 748 1.60 18.20 22.78
N LEU A 749 2.01 18.56 21.57
CA LEU A 749 2.22 17.65 20.45
C LEU A 749 3.70 17.25 20.33
N PRO A 750 4.01 16.01 19.91
CA PRO A 750 5.38 15.59 19.61
C PRO A 750 5.79 16.15 18.25
N VAL A 751 6.65 17.18 18.25
CA VAL A 751 7.05 17.90 17.04
C VAL A 751 8.49 17.59 16.68
N PHE A 752 8.71 17.07 15.47
CA PHE A 752 10.04 16.99 14.87
C PHE A 752 10.32 18.27 14.09
N ARG A 753 11.16 19.15 14.63
CA ARG A 753 11.55 20.39 13.92
C ARG A 753 12.52 20.07 12.79
N LEU A 754 12.12 20.42 11.58
CA LEU A 754 12.88 20.18 10.36
C LEU A 754 12.79 21.41 9.45
N ASP A 755 13.90 21.82 8.84
CA ASP A 755 13.88 22.90 7.85
C ASP A 755 13.10 22.50 6.59
N LYS A 756 13.27 21.23 6.17
CA LYS A 756 12.58 20.65 5.02
C LYS A 756 11.85 19.37 5.44
N PRO A 757 10.65 19.09 4.92
CA PRO A 757 9.97 17.83 5.15
C PRO A 757 10.86 16.65 4.75
N ALA A 758 10.91 15.62 5.61
CA ALA A 758 11.73 14.43 5.36
C ALA A 758 10.96 13.18 5.75
N LYS A 759 11.15 12.10 4.98
CA LYS A 759 10.46 10.82 5.23
C LYS A 759 11.28 9.99 6.21
N PRO A 760 10.69 9.49 7.31
CA PRO A 760 11.40 8.63 8.24
C PRO A 760 11.80 7.30 7.60
N ILE A 761 13.00 6.83 7.93
CA ILE A 761 13.48 5.49 7.60
C ILE A 761 12.97 4.52 8.66
N GLY A 762 12.20 3.53 8.23
CA GLY A 762 11.74 2.44 9.10
C GLY A 762 12.71 1.25 9.16
N GLY A 763 12.47 0.33 10.10
CA GLY A 763 13.29 -0.88 10.24
C GLY A 763 14.67 -0.63 10.85
N LEU A 764 14.76 0.38 11.72
CA LEU A 764 15.96 0.71 12.48
C LEU A 764 15.82 0.22 13.93
N TRP A 765 16.95 -0.21 14.48
CA TRP A 765 17.10 -0.75 15.83
C TRP A 765 18.29 -0.07 16.51
N LEU A 766 18.18 0.18 17.81
CA LEU A 766 19.28 0.62 18.67
C LEU A 766 19.99 -0.59 19.27
N ASN A 767 21.32 -0.55 19.28
CA ASN A 767 22.17 -1.43 20.09
C ASN A 767 22.24 -0.95 21.56
N ALA A 768 22.98 -1.62 22.44
CA ALA A 768 23.05 -1.23 23.85
C ALA A 768 23.59 0.19 24.04
N ASP A 769 24.70 0.54 23.39
CA ASP A 769 25.26 1.90 23.42
C ASP A 769 24.25 2.96 22.95
N GLY A 770 23.43 2.62 21.95
CA GLY A 770 22.37 3.47 21.44
C GLY A 770 21.22 3.67 22.43
N ILE A 771 20.87 2.62 23.17
CA ILE A 771 19.87 2.67 24.25
C ILE A 771 20.40 3.55 25.39
N ASP A 772 21.66 3.35 25.80
CA ASP A 772 22.31 4.15 26.84
C ASP A 772 22.40 5.62 26.43
N ALA A 773 22.80 5.89 25.19
CA ALA A 773 22.83 7.24 24.64
C ALA A 773 21.43 7.88 24.65
N TRP A 774 20.41 7.15 24.19
CA TRP A 774 19.02 7.65 24.19
C TRP A 774 18.52 7.96 25.61
N LEU A 775 18.73 7.04 26.56
CA LEU A 775 18.32 7.21 27.96
C LEU A 775 19.08 8.36 28.64
N ALA A 776 20.35 8.56 28.31
CA ALA A 776 21.18 9.66 28.79
C ALA A 776 20.90 11.00 28.07
N GLY A 777 20.03 11.03 27.07
CA GLY A 777 19.77 12.22 26.24
C GLY A 777 20.94 12.62 25.33
N VAL A 778 21.88 11.71 25.10
CA VAL A 778 23.01 11.88 24.19
C VAL A 778 22.58 11.61 22.74
N PRO A 779 23.02 12.40 21.76
CA PRO A 779 22.66 12.20 20.36
C PRO A 779 22.97 10.79 19.82
N ILE A 780 21.99 10.20 19.14
CA ILE A 780 22.12 8.89 18.48
C ILE A 780 22.95 9.06 17.19
N ALA A 781 24.10 8.40 17.13
CA ALA A 781 24.99 8.38 15.98
C ALA A 781 24.73 7.15 15.09
N ALA A 782 25.28 7.16 13.87
CA ALA A 782 25.13 6.05 12.93
C ALA A 782 25.57 4.68 13.50
N ARG A 783 26.61 4.67 14.35
CA ARG A 783 27.12 3.45 15.03
C ARG A 783 26.11 2.83 16.00
N HIS A 784 25.14 3.59 16.49
CA HIS A 784 24.12 3.11 17.42
C HIS A 784 22.96 2.40 16.69
N LEU A 785 22.91 2.50 15.36
CA LEU A 785 21.76 2.08 14.55
C LEU A 785 22.07 0.83 13.73
N LEU A 786 21.19 -0.16 13.83
CA LEU A 786 21.19 -1.39 13.07
C LEU A 786 19.95 -1.45 12.17
N ARG A 787 20.11 -1.95 10.94
CA ARG A 787 18.99 -2.17 10.02
C ARG A 787 18.41 -3.58 10.19
N SER A 788 17.09 -3.74 10.04
CA SER A 788 16.45 -5.05 10.14
C SER A 788 17.09 -6.13 9.26
N ASN A 789 17.56 -5.79 8.06
CA ASN A 789 18.21 -6.74 7.14
C ASN A 789 19.62 -7.18 7.58
N GLN A 790 20.23 -6.49 8.55
CA GLN A 790 21.46 -6.93 9.22
C GLN A 790 21.15 -7.94 10.33
N LEU A 791 19.93 -7.92 10.86
CA LEU A 791 19.50 -8.74 12.00
C LEU A 791 18.81 -10.04 11.55
N TRP A 792 17.95 -9.97 10.52
CA TRP A 792 17.28 -11.14 9.96
C TRP A 792 16.88 -10.95 8.49
N GLN A 793 16.60 -12.06 7.83
CA GLN A 793 16.02 -12.13 6.48
C GLN A 793 14.77 -13.00 6.47
N LEU A 794 13.85 -12.69 5.56
CA LEU A 794 12.66 -13.50 5.32
C LEU A 794 12.93 -14.49 4.19
N ASP A 795 12.72 -15.78 4.46
CA ASP A 795 12.85 -16.88 3.52
C ASP A 795 11.46 -17.47 3.24
N SER A 796 10.98 -17.33 2.01
CA SER A 796 9.67 -17.86 1.61
C SER A 796 9.80 -19.30 1.13
N ARG A 797 9.28 -20.25 1.89
CA ARG A 797 9.32 -21.68 1.56
C ARG A 797 7.98 -22.19 1.08
N LEU A 798 8.02 -23.05 0.06
CA LEU A 798 6.86 -23.75 -0.46
C LEU A 798 6.79 -25.15 0.19
N GLY A 799 5.67 -25.47 0.85
CA GLY A 799 5.43 -26.78 1.46
C GLY A 799 4.27 -27.52 0.78
N ILE A 800 4.29 -28.84 0.87
CA ILE A 800 3.22 -29.72 0.38
C ILE A 800 2.46 -30.22 1.60
N ALA A 801 1.15 -30.04 1.64
CA ALA A 801 0.32 -30.55 2.73
C ALA A 801 0.30 -32.08 2.70
N LEU A 802 0.33 -32.71 3.87
CA LEU A 802 0.21 -34.15 4.02
C LEU A 802 -1.23 -34.52 4.41
N ASP A 803 -1.74 -35.59 3.83
CA ASP A 803 -2.95 -36.26 4.31
C ASP A 803 -2.64 -36.91 5.66
N ALA A 804 -3.32 -36.47 6.71
CA ALA A 804 -3.05 -36.91 8.07
C ALA A 804 -3.37 -38.40 8.31
N GLN A 805 -4.27 -39.00 7.53
CA GLN A 805 -4.62 -40.42 7.62
C GLN A 805 -3.68 -41.28 6.77
N LYS A 806 -3.35 -40.84 5.56
CA LYS A 806 -2.56 -41.61 4.60
C LYS A 806 -1.05 -41.40 4.72
N ARG A 807 -0.61 -40.37 5.46
CA ARG A 807 0.79 -39.89 5.52
C ARG A 807 1.42 -39.66 4.14
N SER A 808 0.60 -39.41 3.14
CA SER A 808 1.01 -39.12 1.75
C SER A 808 0.83 -37.64 1.45
N ALA A 809 1.50 -37.14 0.41
CA ALA A 809 1.23 -35.79 -0.10
C ALA A 809 -0.26 -35.66 -0.48
N ALA A 810 -0.91 -34.59 -0.02
CA ALA A 810 -2.26 -34.26 -0.41
C ALA A 810 -2.22 -33.53 -1.77
N ASP A 811 -2.76 -34.19 -2.80
CA ASP A 811 -2.77 -33.66 -4.17
C ASP A 811 -3.39 -32.26 -4.23
N GLY A 812 -2.70 -31.33 -4.90
CA GLY A 812 -3.16 -29.95 -5.10
C GLY A 812 -3.00 -29.01 -3.91
N LYS A 813 -2.61 -29.50 -2.71
CA LYS A 813 -2.51 -28.68 -1.49
C LYS A 813 -1.10 -28.20 -1.21
N ILE A 814 -0.69 -27.17 -1.94
CA ILE A 814 0.56 -26.45 -1.69
C ILE A 814 0.30 -25.31 -0.70
N TYR A 815 1.17 -25.14 0.28
CA TYR A 815 1.18 -23.99 1.17
C TYR A 815 2.49 -23.23 1.02
N THR A 816 2.50 -21.94 1.39
CA THR A 816 3.74 -21.17 1.48
C THR A 816 3.88 -20.69 2.91
N ALA A 817 5.00 -21.02 3.56
CA ALA A 817 5.32 -20.52 4.88
C ALA A 817 6.51 -19.55 4.77
N GLU A 818 6.40 -18.39 5.43
CA GLU A 818 7.57 -17.54 5.64
C GLU A 818 8.34 -18.04 6.84
N ALA A 819 9.62 -18.23 6.63
CA ALA A 819 10.59 -18.60 7.62
C ALA A 819 11.51 -17.39 7.85
N VAL A 820 12.01 -17.24 9.07
CA VAL A 820 12.90 -16.13 9.44
C VAL A 820 14.28 -16.70 9.66
N ALA A 821 15.23 -16.27 8.84
CA ALA A 821 16.63 -16.58 8.99
C ALA A 821 17.29 -15.45 9.78
N PHE A 822 17.68 -15.71 11.03
CA PHE A 822 18.43 -14.75 11.83
C PHE A 822 19.89 -14.73 11.41
N SER A 823 20.50 -13.55 11.43
CA SER A 823 21.95 -13.42 11.28
C SER A 823 22.67 -14.15 12.42
N LYS A 824 23.91 -14.57 12.17
CA LYS A 824 24.75 -15.19 13.20
C LYS A 824 24.78 -14.30 14.44
N ASN A 825 24.72 -14.92 15.61
CA ASN A 825 24.74 -14.27 16.93
C ASN A 825 23.49 -13.44 17.29
N VAL A 826 22.43 -13.43 16.47
CA VAL A 826 21.17 -12.73 16.78
C VAL A 826 20.13 -13.73 17.30
N GLY A 827 19.39 -13.36 18.34
CA GLY A 827 18.36 -14.19 18.94
C GLY A 827 17.36 -13.39 19.75
N PHE A 828 16.59 -14.07 20.60
CA PHE A 828 15.60 -13.43 21.46
C PHE A 828 16.04 -13.40 22.92
N VAL A 829 15.78 -12.29 23.60
CA VAL A 829 15.94 -12.18 25.05
C VAL A 829 14.56 -12.33 25.70
N ALA A 830 14.43 -13.26 26.64
CA ALA A 830 13.18 -13.52 27.37
C ALA A 830 13.40 -13.48 28.88
N GLY A 831 12.72 -12.59 29.59
CA GLY A 831 12.70 -12.51 31.05
C GLY A 831 11.36 -13.02 31.61
N TYR A 832 11.37 -13.88 32.61
CA TYR A 832 10.13 -14.41 33.22
C TYR A 832 10.22 -14.57 34.74
N ASN A 833 9.05 -14.56 35.37
CA ASN A 833 8.80 -14.69 36.81
C ASN A 833 7.76 -15.79 37.08
N GLY A 834 7.69 -16.25 38.32
CA GLY A 834 6.64 -17.17 38.80
C GLY A 834 6.79 -18.61 38.31
N ALA A 835 8.02 -19.02 37.98
CA ALA A 835 8.40 -20.40 37.63
C ALA A 835 9.90 -20.62 37.92
N PRO A 836 10.36 -21.87 38.11
CA PRO A 836 11.77 -22.16 38.33
C PRO A 836 12.64 -21.80 37.13
N ALA A 837 13.94 -21.61 37.39
CA ALA A 837 14.93 -21.44 36.34
C ALA A 837 15.08 -22.76 35.57
N LEU A 838 15.10 -22.68 34.25
CA LEU A 838 15.58 -23.78 33.42
C LEU A 838 17.10 -24.02 33.75
N PRO A 839 17.68 -25.23 33.55
CA PRO A 839 19.15 -25.57 33.51
C PRO A 839 20.13 -24.55 32.82
N GLU A 840 21.34 -24.91 32.36
CA GLU A 840 22.19 -23.96 31.57
C GLU A 840 22.28 -24.27 30.06
N ASP A 841 22.04 -25.52 29.66
CA ASP A 841 22.03 -25.97 28.25
C ASP A 841 20.89 -26.98 28.01
N CYS A 842 19.87 -26.58 27.26
CA CYS A 842 18.66 -27.33 27.00
C CYS A 842 18.05 -26.84 25.68
N LEU A 843 17.32 -27.72 24.99
CA LEU A 843 16.69 -27.38 23.73
C LEU A 843 15.25 -26.94 23.99
N VAL A 844 14.88 -25.74 23.51
CA VAL A 844 13.50 -25.27 23.51
C VAL A 844 13.00 -25.29 22.07
N ARG A 845 11.79 -25.77 21.85
CA ARG A 845 11.19 -25.81 20.51
C ARG A 845 10.52 -24.48 20.23
N LEU A 846 11.03 -23.74 19.24
CA LEU A 846 10.45 -22.48 18.80
C LEU A 846 9.71 -22.66 17.48
N GLY A 847 8.64 -21.88 17.33
CA GLY A 847 7.87 -21.83 16.10
C GLY A 847 6.93 -23.01 15.91
N GLY A 848 6.24 -22.97 14.78
CA GLY A 848 5.19 -23.92 14.45
C GLY A 848 5.64 -25.37 14.27
N ASP A 849 6.80 -25.52 13.67
CA ASP A 849 7.35 -26.82 13.28
C ASP A 849 8.23 -27.42 14.38
N GLY A 850 8.28 -26.74 15.55
CA GLY A 850 9.02 -27.20 16.72
C GLY A 850 10.52 -27.36 16.49
N ARG A 851 11.11 -26.54 15.59
CA ARG A 851 12.56 -26.56 15.36
C ARG A 851 13.29 -26.22 16.64
N GLY A 852 14.36 -26.96 16.91
CA GLY A 852 15.16 -26.81 18.11
C GLY A 852 15.91 -25.49 18.10
N ALA A 853 15.66 -24.65 19.10
CA ALA A 853 16.53 -23.55 19.47
C ALA A 853 17.30 -23.99 20.73
N PRO A 854 18.63 -24.10 20.68
CA PRO A 854 19.47 -24.35 21.82
C PRO A 854 19.33 -23.11 22.66
N TRP A 855 18.90 -23.34 23.86
CA TRP A 855 18.93 -22.32 24.85
C TRP A 855 20.30 -22.35 25.52
N ARG A 856 20.80 -21.16 25.81
CA ARG A 856 21.93 -20.95 26.70
C ARG A 856 21.44 -20.00 27.77
N ALA A 857 21.29 -20.49 29.01
CA ALA A 857 21.11 -19.57 30.11
C ALA A 857 22.43 -18.86 30.35
N ARG A 858 22.46 -17.57 30.04
CA ARG A 858 23.59 -16.69 30.36
C ARG A 858 23.04 -15.48 31.08
N ARG A 859 23.77 -15.04 32.12
CA ARG A 859 23.48 -13.77 32.78
C ARG A 859 23.69 -12.66 31.77
N LEU A 860 22.63 -11.92 31.46
CA LEU A 860 22.74 -10.64 30.80
C LEU A 860 23.37 -9.62 31.75
N SER A 861 24.21 -8.74 31.21
CA SER A 861 24.34 -7.39 31.74
C SER A 861 22.94 -6.78 31.72
N LEU A 862 22.41 -6.50 32.92
CA LEU A 862 21.08 -5.94 33.08
C LEU A 862 20.95 -4.63 32.29
N PHE A 863 19.69 -4.26 31.97
CA PHE A 863 19.33 -2.89 31.61
C PHE A 863 20.15 -1.89 32.46
N PRO A 864 20.67 -0.79 31.90
CA PRO A 864 21.15 0.31 32.73
C PRO A 864 20.03 0.65 33.71
N ASN A 865 20.29 0.46 34.99
CA ASN A 865 19.38 0.90 36.03
C ASN A 865 19.40 2.43 35.94
N PRO A 866 18.30 3.15 35.65
CA PRO A 866 18.33 4.60 35.67
C PRO A 866 18.69 5.01 37.10
N THR A 867 19.94 5.40 37.30
CA THR A 867 20.48 5.84 38.56
C THR A 867 19.83 7.16 38.91
N GLY A 868 18.74 7.13 39.69
CA GLY A 868 18.28 8.19 40.60
C GLY A 868 18.02 9.61 40.06
N GLY A 869 18.31 9.91 38.79
CA GLY A 869 18.05 11.17 38.15
C GLY A 869 16.66 11.14 37.52
N ALA A 870 15.90 12.22 37.69
CA ALA A 870 14.64 12.41 37.00
C ALA A 870 14.84 12.13 35.50
N LEU A 871 14.19 11.08 34.99
CA LEU A 871 14.06 10.86 33.55
C LEU A 871 13.52 12.17 32.95
N PRO A 872 14.09 12.68 31.84
CA PRO A 872 13.47 13.78 31.13
C PRO A 872 12.02 13.38 30.87
N VAL A 873 11.07 14.29 31.09
CA VAL A 873 9.62 14.04 30.98
C VAL A 873 9.23 13.38 29.64
N ALA A 874 10.06 13.52 28.60
CA ALA A 874 9.93 12.84 27.31
C ALA A 874 10.15 11.30 27.35
N ALA A 875 11.08 10.80 28.17
CA ALA A 875 11.42 9.37 28.23
C ALA A 875 10.42 8.54 29.05
N ALA A 876 9.78 9.15 30.06
CA ALA A 876 8.79 8.49 30.91
C ALA A 876 7.49 8.11 30.16
N SER A 877 7.18 8.78 29.04
CA SER A 877 6.02 8.46 28.20
C SER A 877 6.34 7.49 27.04
N ALA A 878 7.62 7.22 26.76
CA ALA A 878 8.05 6.42 25.61
C ALA A 878 8.37 4.94 25.95
N CYS A 879 8.64 4.63 27.22
CA CYS A 879 8.91 3.26 27.69
C CYS A 879 7.63 2.45 27.98
N CYS A 880 6.76 2.28 26.99
CA CYS A 880 5.69 1.27 27.06
C CYS A 880 6.07 0.03 26.24
N SER A 881 6.99 -0.78 26.77
CA SER A 881 6.91 -2.24 26.54
C SER A 881 5.86 -2.82 27.52
N PRO A 882 5.20 -3.94 27.21
CA PRO A 882 4.10 -4.45 28.03
C PRO A 882 4.62 -4.91 29.40
N ARG A 883 4.64 -4.00 30.38
CA ARG A 883 4.73 -4.40 31.80
C ARG A 883 3.37 -4.95 32.22
N PRO A 884 3.28 -6.18 32.73
CA PRO A 884 2.10 -6.60 33.48
C PRO A 884 2.01 -5.79 34.78
N ALA A 885 0.79 -5.41 35.13
CA ALA A 885 0.40 -4.61 36.29
C ALA A 885 1.26 -4.82 37.56
N CYS A 886 1.75 -3.71 38.12
CA CYS A 886 2.06 -3.65 39.55
C CYS A 886 0.72 -3.44 40.29
N SER A 887 0.34 -4.39 41.15
CA SER A 887 -0.73 -4.16 42.13
C SER A 887 -0.18 -3.31 43.28
N PRO A 888 -0.98 -2.38 43.85
CA PRO A 888 -0.54 -1.53 44.94
C PRO A 888 -0.65 -2.30 46.26
N ALA A 889 0.49 -2.54 46.90
CA ALA A 889 0.55 -2.89 48.31
C ALA A 889 1.76 -2.17 48.90
N ASP A 890 1.49 -1.04 49.54
CA ASP A 890 2.07 -0.53 50.79
C ASP A 890 1.90 1.00 50.84
N GLY A 891 1.21 1.45 51.89
CA GLY A 891 0.60 2.78 52.00
C GLY A 891 1.54 3.91 52.42
N GLY A 892 1.14 5.14 52.08
CA GLY A 892 1.69 6.41 52.56
C GLY A 892 1.50 7.54 51.55
N PRO A 893 1.17 8.80 51.94
CA PRO A 893 0.09 9.54 51.28
C PRO A 893 0.56 10.60 50.28
N THR A 894 0.03 10.56 49.05
CA THR A 894 -0.26 11.77 48.25
C THR A 894 -1.51 11.50 47.43
N ALA A 895 -2.67 11.76 48.04
CA ALA A 895 -3.96 11.73 47.39
C ALA A 895 -4.04 12.88 46.37
N PHE A 896 -3.91 12.59 45.07
CA PHE A 896 -4.47 13.46 44.05
C PHE A 896 -5.97 13.22 44.00
N ARG A 897 -6.71 14.03 44.76
CA ARG A 897 -8.16 14.21 44.61
C ARG A 897 -8.43 14.57 43.15
N GLN A 898 -9.33 13.81 42.50
CA GLN A 898 -10.01 14.26 41.30
C GLN A 898 -10.68 15.62 41.60
N PRO A 899 -10.49 16.67 40.78
CA PRO A 899 -11.38 17.81 40.83
C PRO A 899 -12.74 17.34 40.32
N SER A 900 -13.75 17.41 41.19
CA SER A 900 -15.15 17.37 40.79
C SER A 900 -15.40 18.42 39.69
N LEU A 901 -15.86 17.97 38.53
CA LEU A 901 -16.36 18.82 37.46
C LEU A 901 -17.42 19.80 38.01
N PRO A 902 -17.31 21.12 37.78
CA PRO A 902 -18.41 22.03 38.05
C PRO A 902 -19.54 21.80 37.02
N PRO A 903 -20.82 22.02 37.38
CA PRO A 903 -21.94 21.89 36.45
C PRO A 903 -21.82 22.91 35.32
N ALA A 904 -22.12 22.45 34.11
CA ALA A 904 -22.02 23.22 32.87
C ALA A 904 -22.83 24.52 32.91
N SER A 905 -22.15 25.67 32.86
CA SER A 905 -22.74 26.96 32.50
C SER A 905 -22.55 27.21 31.01
N THR A 906 -23.65 27.04 30.26
CA THR A 906 -24.03 27.72 29.00
C THR A 906 -22.94 28.45 28.20
N ALA A 907 -22.54 27.85 27.08
CA ALA A 907 -21.97 28.52 25.91
C ALA A 907 -22.80 28.08 24.66
N PRO A 908 -22.91 28.93 23.62
CA PRO A 908 -24.04 28.94 22.70
C PRO A 908 -24.02 27.80 21.67
N THR A 909 -25.20 27.24 21.44
CA THR A 909 -25.52 26.28 20.37
C THR A 909 -25.20 26.83 18.98
N PRO A 910 -24.42 26.12 18.15
CA PRO A 910 -24.43 26.33 16.70
C PRO A 910 -25.69 25.72 16.08
N SER A 911 -26.40 26.51 15.28
CA SER A 911 -27.61 26.12 14.55
C SER A 911 -27.37 24.93 13.60
N PRO A 912 -28.29 23.96 13.51
CA PRO A 912 -28.22 22.86 12.57
C PRO A 912 -28.96 23.19 11.25
N ALA A 913 -28.30 23.00 10.12
CA ALA A 913 -28.93 22.88 8.80
C ALA A 913 -28.39 21.58 8.16
N GLY A 914 -29.17 20.63 7.65
CA GLY A 914 -30.59 20.34 7.76
C GLY A 914 -30.73 18.84 7.45
N THR A 915 -31.43 18.10 8.30
CA THR A 915 -31.79 16.70 8.03
C THR A 915 -33.26 16.64 7.64
N TRP A 916 -33.51 16.07 6.47
CA TRP A 916 -34.84 15.77 5.95
C TRP A 916 -35.51 14.69 6.81
N ARG A 917 -36.54 15.05 7.57
CA ARG A 917 -37.49 14.09 8.17
C ARG A 917 -38.77 14.04 7.36
N ARG A 918 -39.04 12.84 6.84
CA ARG A 918 -40.31 12.39 6.27
C ARG A 918 -41.25 12.05 7.42
N THR A 919 -42.42 12.66 7.46
CA THR A 919 -43.50 12.34 8.42
C THR A 919 -44.27 11.12 7.95
N GLU A 920 -44.33 10.09 8.79
CA GLU A 920 -45.30 8.99 8.68
C GLU A 920 -46.63 9.41 9.35
N LYS A 921 -47.73 9.24 8.64
CA LYS A 921 -49.08 9.12 9.20
C LYS A 921 -49.67 7.81 8.68
N ALA A 922 -50.06 6.92 9.60
CA ALA A 922 -50.83 5.73 9.30
C ALA A 922 -52.25 5.91 9.82
N VAL A 923 -53.26 5.79 8.94
CA VAL A 923 -54.66 5.46 9.29
C VAL A 923 -55.26 4.57 8.17
N HIS A 924 -56.10 3.65 8.60
CA HIS A 924 -56.71 2.45 7.98
C HIS A 924 -57.44 2.54 6.61
N PRO A 925 -57.81 1.38 6.00
CA PRO A 925 -58.25 1.23 4.60
C PRO A 925 -59.78 1.05 4.42
N LYS A 926 -60.34 1.43 3.23
CA LYS A 926 -61.42 0.75 2.42
C LYS A 926 -62.04 1.68 1.32
N PRO A 927 -62.85 1.19 0.33
CA PRO A 927 -62.62 1.43 -1.11
C PRO A 927 -63.78 2.08 -1.91
N ARG A 928 -63.58 2.17 -3.25
CA ARG A 928 -64.54 2.38 -4.38
C ARG A 928 -65.06 3.80 -4.64
N SER A 929 -64.82 4.33 -5.87
CA SER A 929 -65.79 4.35 -7.01
C SER A 929 -65.58 5.54 -7.98
N ALA A 930 -65.74 5.23 -9.28
CA ALA A 930 -66.31 6.07 -10.36
C ALA A 930 -65.52 7.26 -10.98
N SER A 931 -65.05 6.99 -12.21
CA SER A 931 -64.97 7.75 -13.48
C SER A 931 -65.92 8.97 -13.71
N PRO A 932 -65.89 9.69 -14.86
CA PRO A 932 -64.81 10.27 -15.71
C PRO A 932 -65.11 11.77 -16.14
N PRO A 933 -64.90 12.28 -17.39
CA PRO A 933 -64.16 13.51 -17.79
C PRO A 933 -65.15 14.63 -18.29
N PRO A 934 -64.93 15.58 -19.26
CA PRO A 934 -63.82 15.86 -20.21
C PRO A 934 -63.53 17.37 -20.57
N ALA A 935 -62.77 17.55 -21.67
CA ALA A 935 -62.73 18.69 -22.61
C ALA A 935 -61.84 19.90 -22.25
N ALA A 936 -61.17 20.62 -23.16
CA ALA A 936 -60.83 20.43 -24.58
C ALA A 936 -59.89 21.59 -25.01
N CYS A 937 -59.08 21.32 -26.03
CA CYS A 937 -58.78 22.18 -27.18
C CYS A 937 -57.87 23.43 -27.12
N ILE A 938 -56.81 23.31 -27.95
CA ILE A 938 -56.33 24.22 -29.01
C ILE A 938 -55.31 25.32 -28.64
N GLY A 939 -54.20 25.34 -29.41
CA GLY A 939 -53.50 26.59 -29.75
C GLY A 939 -51.99 26.49 -29.99
N THR A 940 -51.59 26.19 -31.22
CA THR A 940 -50.26 26.39 -31.84
C THR A 940 -49.75 27.84 -31.62
N THR A 941 -48.46 28.21 -31.66
CA THR A 941 -47.48 28.11 -32.77
C THR A 941 -46.15 28.80 -32.37
N SER A 942 -45.06 28.44 -33.06
CA SER A 942 -43.85 29.21 -33.41
C SER A 942 -42.76 29.60 -32.38
N LEU A 943 -41.60 28.95 -32.55
CA LEU A 943 -40.23 29.49 -32.43
C LEU A 943 -39.99 30.64 -33.46
N PRO A 944 -39.04 31.59 -33.31
CA PRO A 944 -37.61 31.28 -33.15
C PRO A 944 -36.69 32.28 -32.39
N THR A 945 -35.49 31.76 -32.06
CA THR A 945 -34.14 32.35 -31.87
C THR A 945 -33.93 33.88 -31.69
N TRP A 946 -32.95 34.28 -30.85
CA TRP A 946 -31.79 35.12 -31.22
C TRP A 946 -30.78 35.36 -30.06
N LYS A 947 -29.50 35.28 -30.45
CA LYS A 947 -28.16 35.71 -29.94
C LYS A 947 -27.95 36.50 -28.62
N ARG A 948 -26.90 36.04 -27.90
CA ARG A 948 -25.74 36.74 -27.25
C ARG A 948 -25.81 38.26 -26.97
N SER A 949 -25.60 38.67 -25.70
CA SER A 949 -24.55 39.63 -25.24
C SER A 949 -24.50 39.67 -23.68
N ARG A 950 -23.34 39.40 -23.05
CA ARG A 950 -22.41 40.31 -22.34
C ARG A 950 -22.93 41.06 -21.08
N ARG A 951 -22.20 40.79 -19.97
CA ARG A 951 -21.75 41.66 -18.85
C ARG A 951 -22.59 41.79 -17.55
N CYS A 952 -21.91 41.37 -16.48
CA CYS A 952 -21.59 42.08 -15.22
C CYS A 952 -22.57 42.14 -14.03
N CYS A 953 -21.92 42.01 -12.85
CA CYS A 953 -22.28 42.39 -11.48
C CYS A 953 -23.16 41.39 -10.70
N ILE A 954 -22.66 40.69 -9.66
CA ILE A 954 -22.16 41.10 -8.31
C ILE A 954 -23.31 41.21 -7.29
N MET A 955 -23.10 40.56 -6.12
CA MET A 955 -23.86 40.48 -4.85
C MET A 955 -25.01 39.46 -4.83
N ASP A 956 -25.08 38.49 -3.91
CA ASP A 956 -24.36 38.19 -2.65
C ASP A 956 -24.11 36.69 -2.48
#